data_AF-A0A7S4E8X5-F1
#
_entry.id   AF-A0A7S4E8X5-F1
#
_cell.length_a   1.000
_cell.length_b   1.000
_cell.length_c   1.000
_cell.angle_alpha   90.00
_cell.angle_beta   90.00
_cell.angle_gamma   90.00
#
_symmetry.space_group_name_H-M   'P 1'
#
loop_
_entity.id
_entity.type
_entity.pdbx_description
1 polymer ?
#
loop_
_entity_poly.entity_id
_entity_poly.type
_entity_poly.pdbx_seq_one_letter_code
_entity_poly.pdbx_strand_id
1 'polypeptide(L)'
;MTTAPLFYETLEFHEMLPLDVRFGPDIVVQVWDRDVFSSNTPRALLRFPLTKCHVLASEGSKIPSPSWENLTSIGAEPISSQILMSAALIRKRDLSERLGRSECIIPQMRQAWVEITCVGVRQLKAHRLRAPQEPCVRIDVPAPNDRGNCFRTQPSSVPSGRNANFLERKVMAIDMPENPLYAPNLDLRVYDARVGISAGLHKRLLGASSIDLSSKLPWNSEAFVAPQTELFSGSDVWQQEKERNEESHLRTQSELLGSGLSQWTIKYPGDAGLQFRERLDSNHEDDYDEFECDVEHLELERHSPDALSSMPGDSGTGAFDPMILSGLPMIHEDVIFREKQIQFAEKFPLDEDITPFPEMINASSTSTEYSTLLGSQASYKLSELPISFPSQWAAAEYIEGREWWTKQGGRELENHLKTKPFETYKLFRGKFHPNASKSTLRCVGVFKGILRVLETNPSCEKEPFFPLQILSSAIYTVRLYIIRGSNLQPVNGNSADPYLRVKLGTDIQDSRSSHCTRTLKPEFYETFEFRTVIPGPSLLKVQVRDWNRFYPVHEIIGQTEIDLEDRWFHYGWQKLDRLKPIEIRSLHKDTSPIIQGQLHLWLEIRPEAEAHREPPVELHGPKKQKFELRIVCWKSRDVPFDMGDYFAEFWIGDSRKQKTDVHWRCRNGQASWNWRIKIPIELPLDSPEKGRLMLQLWDQDVIKWNEVIGDTQVDLYRWFLKAANEGRQKRDIWAQHRFE
;
A
#
# COMPACT_ATOMS: atom_id res chain seq x y z
N MET A 1 13.42 7.31 -30.22
CA MET A 1 14.40 7.47 -29.12
C MET A 1 14.04 6.46 -28.04
N THR A 2 14.76 5.35 -27.98
CA THR A 2 14.62 4.31 -26.95
C THR A 2 15.78 4.44 -25.96
N THR A 3 15.55 4.11 -24.69
CA THR A 3 16.62 3.97 -23.67
C THR A 3 16.95 2.51 -23.36
N ALA A 4 16.19 1.57 -23.94
CA ALA A 4 16.42 0.14 -23.89
C ALA A 4 16.56 -0.40 -25.32
N PRO A 5 17.63 -0.04 -26.05
CA PRO A 5 17.84 -0.58 -27.39
C PRO A 5 18.08 -2.09 -27.34
N LEU A 6 17.49 -2.82 -28.29
CA LEU A 6 17.73 -4.24 -28.48
C LEU A 6 18.41 -4.42 -29.84
N PHE A 7 19.64 -4.91 -29.83
CA PHE A 7 20.36 -5.32 -31.03
C PHE A 7 21.27 -6.50 -30.71
N TYR A 8 21.49 -7.34 -31.72
CA TYR A 8 22.33 -8.52 -31.63
C TYR A 8 23.49 -8.32 -32.60
N GLU A 9 24.70 -8.15 -32.07
CA GLU A 9 25.88 -7.90 -32.86
C GLU A 9 27.05 -8.77 -32.36
N THR A 10 27.78 -9.36 -33.30
CA THR A 10 29.02 -10.09 -33.02
C THR A 10 30.17 -9.30 -33.62
N LEU A 11 31.14 -8.95 -32.78
CA LEU A 11 32.33 -8.22 -33.17
C LEU A 11 33.55 -9.14 -33.08
N GLU A 12 34.31 -9.21 -34.16
CA GLU A 12 35.51 -10.04 -34.26
C GLU A 12 36.74 -9.14 -34.41
N PHE A 13 37.76 -9.40 -33.61
CA PHE A 13 39.04 -8.68 -33.64
C PHE A 13 40.16 -9.69 -33.90
N HIS A 14 41.06 -9.38 -34.82
CA HIS A 14 42.21 -10.23 -35.16
C HIS A 14 43.51 -9.51 -34.82
N GLU A 15 43.99 -9.71 -33.59
CA GLU A 15 45.12 -8.96 -33.04
C GLU A 15 46.22 -9.87 -32.48
N MET A 16 47.45 -9.39 -32.51
CA MET A 16 48.57 -10.03 -31.83
C MET A 16 48.57 -9.65 -30.35
N LEU A 17 48.30 -10.62 -29.47
CA LEU A 17 48.24 -10.41 -28.02
C LEU A 17 49.50 -10.92 -27.30
N PRO A 18 49.89 -10.32 -26.16
CA PRO A 18 50.94 -10.86 -25.31
C PRO A 18 50.65 -12.29 -24.87
N LEU A 19 51.70 -13.09 -24.68
CA LEU A 19 51.57 -14.48 -24.23
C LEU A 19 50.88 -14.58 -22.86
N ASP A 20 51.16 -13.60 -21.99
CA ASP A 20 50.47 -13.44 -20.71
C ASP A 20 49.37 -12.37 -20.83
N VAL A 21 48.14 -12.85 -20.77
CA VAL A 21 46.90 -12.06 -20.98
C VAL A 21 46.77 -10.91 -19.98
N ARG A 22 47.44 -10.98 -18.82
CA ARG A 22 47.42 -9.90 -17.81
C ARG A 22 48.06 -8.60 -18.30
N PHE A 23 48.93 -8.67 -19.30
CA PHE A 23 49.54 -7.51 -19.95
C PHE A 23 48.84 -7.13 -21.27
N GLY A 24 47.75 -7.81 -21.60
CA GLY A 24 46.95 -7.50 -22.78
C GLY A 24 46.09 -6.24 -22.59
N PRO A 25 45.68 -5.58 -23.69
CA PRO A 25 44.81 -4.41 -23.64
C PRO A 25 43.38 -4.78 -23.20
N ASP A 26 42.65 -3.86 -22.58
CA ASP A 26 41.22 -4.08 -22.31
C ASP A 26 40.38 -4.00 -23.60
N ILE A 27 39.32 -4.80 -23.68
CA ILE A 27 38.26 -4.60 -24.67
C ILE A 27 37.45 -3.37 -24.24
N VAL A 28 37.35 -2.38 -25.13
CA VAL A 28 36.63 -1.13 -24.85
C VAL A 28 35.37 -1.08 -25.69
N VAL A 29 34.21 -1.14 -25.04
CA VAL A 29 32.90 -1.00 -25.71
C VAL A 29 32.37 0.41 -25.42
N GLN A 30 32.03 1.15 -26.46
CA GLN A 30 31.41 2.47 -26.34
C GLN A 30 30.00 2.44 -26.90
N VAL A 31 29.05 2.93 -26.13
CA VAL A 31 27.67 3.10 -26.57
C VAL A 31 27.50 4.55 -27.02
N TRP A 32 27.12 4.71 -28.30
CA TRP A 32 26.94 6.01 -28.93
C TRP A 32 25.46 6.29 -29.15
N ASP A 33 25.07 7.53 -28.88
CA ASP A 33 23.77 8.06 -29.26
C ASP A 33 23.84 8.49 -30.73
N ARG A 34 23.02 7.85 -31.57
CA ARG A 34 22.93 8.20 -32.98
C ARG A 34 21.99 9.38 -33.12
N ASP A 35 22.55 10.55 -33.33
CA ASP A 35 21.79 11.77 -33.54
C ASP A 35 21.54 11.99 -35.04
N VAL A 36 20.29 12.32 -35.40
CA VAL A 36 19.91 12.56 -36.80
C VAL A 36 20.36 13.95 -37.27
N PHE A 37 20.41 14.92 -36.36
CA PHE A 37 20.65 16.34 -36.67
C PHE A 37 21.84 16.95 -35.90
N SER A 38 22.57 16.14 -35.14
CA SER A 38 23.80 16.55 -34.45
C SER A 38 24.87 15.47 -34.56
N SER A 39 26.10 15.80 -34.16
CA SER A 39 27.18 14.83 -34.04
C SER A 39 26.80 13.74 -33.04
N ASN A 40 26.99 12.47 -33.39
CA ASN A 40 26.82 11.35 -32.47
C ASN A 40 27.61 11.59 -31.18
N THR A 41 26.98 11.37 -30.04
CA THR A 41 27.60 11.60 -28.73
C THR A 41 27.85 10.29 -27.99
N PRO A 42 29.07 10.05 -27.46
CA PRO A 42 29.33 8.85 -26.68
C PRO A 42 28.65 9.00 -25.30
N ARG A 43 27.84 8.00 -24.92
CA ARG A 43 27.04 8.03 -23.69
C ARG A 43 27.61 7.17 -22.59
N ALA A 44 28.15 6.01 -22.94
CA ALA A 44 28.63 5.04 -21.97
C ALA A 44 29.86 4.27 -22.49
N LEU A 45 30.65 3.77 -21.54
CA LEU A 45 31.91 3.08 -21.76
C LEU A 45 31.97 1.83 -20.89
N LEU A 46 32.32 0.69 -21.47
CA LEU A 46 32.79 -0.49 -20.74
C LEU A 46 34.27 -0.71 -21.02
N ARG A 47 35.03 -0.97 -19.97
CA ARG A 47 36.38 -1.54 -20.06
C ARG A 47 36.31 -2.98 -19.54
N PHE A 48 36.50 -3.93 -20.44
CA PHE A 48 36.42 -5.35 -20.15
C PHE A 48 37.82 -5.98 -20.25
N PRO A 49 38.46 -6.31 -19.12
CA PRO A 49 39.81 -6.89 -19.13
C PRO A 49 39.85 -8.24 -19.84
N LEU A 50 40.88 -8.46 -20.65
CA LEU A 50 41.06 -9.75 -21.34
C LEU A 50 41.21 -10.94 -20.38
N THR A 51 41.62 -10.69 -19.15
CA THR A 51 41.69 -11.71 -18.08
C THR A 51 40.32 -12.28 -17.70
N LYS A 52 39.22 -11.58 -18.00
CA LYS A 52 37.86 -12.07 -17.86
C LYS A 52 37.38 -12.92 -19.04
N CYS A 53 38.06 -12.89 -20.19
CA CYS A 53 37.67 -13.65 -21.37
C CYS A 53 37.98 -15.14 -21.20
N HIS A 54 37.07 -16.01 -21.63
CA HIS A 54 37.33 -17.44 -21.71
C HIS A 54 38.23 -17.75 -22.91
N VAL A 55 39.33 -18.47 -22.69
CA VAL A 55 40.20 -18.93 -23.78
C VAL A 55 39.62 -20.20 -24.38
N LEU A 56 39.18 -20.14 -25.63
CA LEU A 56 38.62 -21.26 -26.38
C LEU A 56 39.71 -21.93 -27.23
N ALA A 57 39.68 -23.26 -27.25
CA ALA A 57 40.65 -24.07 -27.99
C ALA A 57 40.39 -24.07 -29.51
N SER A 58 39.15 -23.84 -29.92
CA SER A 58 38.71 -23.80 -31.31
C SER A 58 37.42 -22.98 -31.42
N GLU A 59 37.07 -22.56 -32.62
CA GLU A 59 35.84 -21.81 -32.90
C GLU A 59 34.55 -22.59 -32.63
N GLY A 60 34.56 -23.91 -32.83
CA GLY A 60 33.42 -24.78 -32.48
C GLY A 60 33.25 -25.04 -30.97
N SER A 61 34.07 -24.40 -30.13
CA SER A 61 33.89 -24.47 -28.68
C SER A 61 32.72 -23.60 -28.25
N LYS A 62 31.86 -24.13 -27.38
CA LYS A 62 30.67 -23.42 -26.88
C LYS A 62 31.06 -22.07 -26.29
N ILE A 63 30.49 -21.00 -26.84
CA ILE A 63 30.65 -19.64 -26.34
C ILE A 63 30.08 -19.58 -24.90
N PRO A 64 30.75 -18.88 -23.97
CA PRO A 64 30.23 -18.70 -22.62
C PRO A 64 28.86 -18.04 -22.63
N SER A 65 27.98 -18.44 -21.71
CA SER A 65 26.72 -17.72 -21.50
C SER A 65 26.98 -16.25 -21.19
N PRO A 66 26.22 -15.30 -21.77
CA PRO A 66 26.46 -13.89 -21.56
C PRO A 66 26.12 -13.46 -20.12
N SER A 67 26.79 -12.42 -19.65
CA SER A 67 26.55 -11.79 -18.35
C SER A 67 26.28 -10.30 -18.51
N TRP A 68 25.50 -9.74 -17.59
CA TRP A 68 25.28 -8.30 -17.51
C TRP A 68 26.52 -7.62 -16.94
N GLU A 69 27.14 -6.75 -17.73
CA GLU A 69 28.30 -5.95 -17.34
C GLU A 69 27.89 -4.48 -17.13
N ASN A 70 28.38 -3.87 -16.05
CA ASN A 70 28.10 -2.47 -15.73
C ASN A 70 28.91 -1.54 -16.62
N LEU A 71 28.24 -0.53 -17.18
CA LEU A 71 28.88 0.53 -17.93
C LEU A 71 29.38 1.64 -16.99
N THR A 72 30.25 2.51 -17.52
CA THR A 72 30.73 3.75 -16.90
C THR A 72 30.45 4.94 -17.81
N SER A 73 30.49 6.16 -17.28
CA SER A 73 30.40 7.36 -18.12
C SER A 73 31.71 7.49 -18.91
N ILE A 74 31.72 8.35 -19.93
CA ILE A 74 32.96 8.66 -20.66
C ILE A 74 34.05 9.23 -19.73
N GLY A 75 33.65 9.90 -18.65
CA GLY A 75 34.53 10.38 -17.58
C GLY A 75 34.91 9.34 -16.52
N ALA A 76 34.62 8.06 -16.77
CA ALA A 76 34.84 6.94 -15.83
C ALA A 76 34.08 7.06 -14.50
N GLU A 77 32.99 7.83 -14.47
CA GLU A 77 32.08 7.82 -13.33
C GLU A 77 31.23 6.55 -13.38
N PRO A 78 30.85 5.95 -12.23
CA PRO A 78 30.00 4.78 -12.22
C PRO A 78 28.60 5.18 -12.70
N ILE A 79 28.08 4.41 -13.64
CA ILE A 79 26.76 4.64 -14.20
C ILE A 79 25.96 3.36 -14.01
N SER A 80 24.66 3.48 -13.92
CA SER A 80 23.82 2.34 -13.63
C SER A 80 23.55 1.49 -14.87
N SER A 81 23.83 1.96 -16.09
CA SER A 81 23.55 1.23 -17.33
C SER A 81 24.32 -0.10 -17.39
N GLN A 82 23.71 -1.12 -17.98
CA GLN A 82 24.33 -2.43 -18.16
C GLN A 82 24.25 -2.85 -19.63
N ILE A 83 25.17 -3.71 -20.05
CA ILE A 83 25.15 -4.37 -21.35
C ILE A 83 25.25 -5.88 -21.14
N LEU A 84 24.41 -6.65 -21.83
CA LEU A 84 24.50 -8.10 -21.82
C LEU A 84 25.54 -8.50 -22.88
N MET A 85 26.65 -9.12 -22.47
CA MET A 85 27.69 -9.52 -23.41
C MET A 85 28.38 -10.83 -23.00
N SER A 86 29.01 -11.48 -23.98
CA SER A 86 29.93 -12.59 -23.78
C SER A 86 31.19 -12.32 -24.59
N ALA A 87 32.35 -12.62 -24.03
CA ALA A 87 33.64 -12.42 -24.68
C ALA A 87 34.53 -13.65 -24.52
N ALA A 88 35.16 -14.05 -25.62
CA ALA A 88 36.03 -15.21 -25.68
C ALA A 88 37.29 -14.91 -26.50
N LEU A 89 38.40 -15.55 -26.14
CA LEU A 89 39.66 -15.49 -26.85
C LEU A 89 39.89 -16.79 -27.61
N ILE A 90 39.98 -16.72 -28.93
CA ILE A 90 40.25 -17.89 -29.77
C ILE A 90 41.71 -17.82 -30.21
N ARG A 91 42.50 -18.83 -29.84
CA ARG A 91 43.90 -18.90 -30.27
C ARG A 91 43.97 -19.30 -31.74
N LYS A 92 44.55 -18.43 -32.56
CA LYS A 92 44.91 -18.71 -33.96
C LYS A 92 46.32 -19.27 -34.06
N ARG A 93 46.59 -20.08 -35.08
CA ARG A 93 47.94 -20.55 -35.46
C ARG A 93 48.75 -19.41 -36.06
N ASP A 94 48.12 -18.61 -36.92
CA ASP A 94 48.68 -17.41 -37.52
C ASP A 94 47.58 -16.35 -37.77
N LEU A 95 47.97 -15.12 -38.09
CA LEU A 95 47.01 -14.04 -38.35
C LEU A 95 46.16 -14.27 -39.60
N SER A 96 46.66 -15.04 -40.57
CA SER A 96 45.99 -15.34 -41.84
C SER A 96 44.93 -16.44 -41.74
N GLU A 97 44.93 -17.23 -40.66
CA GLU A 97 43.93 -18.26 -40.40
C GLU A 97 42.54 -17.60 -40.43
N ARG A 98 41.69 -18.06 -41.35
CA ARG A 98 40.30 -17.62 -41.40
C ARG A 98 39.50 -18.54 -40.50
N LEU A 99 38.99 -17.95 -39.43
CA LEU A 99 37.92 -18.56 -38.66
C LEU A 99 36.67 -18.59 -39.56
N GLY A 100 35.80 -19.57 -39.35
CA GLY A 100 34.47 -19.63 -39.92
C GLY A 100 33.62 -18.43 -39.51
N ARG A 101 32.35 -18.47 -39.93
CA ARG A 101 31.40 -17.41 -39.57
C ARG A 101 30.86 -17.71 -38.18
N SER A 102 30.99 -16.75 -37.27
CA SER A 102 30.34 -16.83 -35.95
C SER A 102 28.85 -17.16 -36.05
N GLU A 103 28.38 -18.00 -35.13
CA GLU A 103 26.97 -18.39 -35.05
C GLU A 103 26.06 -17.18 -34.77
N CYS A 104 24.81 -17.29 -35.20
CA CYS A 104 23.82 -16.26 -34.92
C CYS A 104 23.53 -16.21 -33.41
N ILE A 105 23.77 -15.05 -32.79
CA ILE A 105 23.50 -14.85 -31.36
C ILE A 105 22.05 -14.39 -31.07
N ILE A 106 21.23 -14.25 -32.11
CA ILE A 106 19.80 -13.95 -31.94
C ILE A 106 19.19 -15.18 -31.25
N PRO A 107 18.58 -15.03 -30.07
CA PRO A 107 17.98 -16.15 -29.36
C PRO A 107 16.81 -16.70 -30.16
N GLN A 108 16.42 -17.93 -29.86
CA GLN A 108 15.17 -18.47 -30.38
C GLN A 108 14.02 -17.55 -29.94
N MET A 109 13.24 -17.12 -30.92
CA MET A 109 12.11 -16.22 -30.74
C MET A 109 10.82 -16.99 -30.91
N ARG A 110 9.80 -16.59 -30.15
CA ARG A 110 8.42 -17.03 -30.29
C ARG A 110 7.49 -15.83 -30.38
N GLN A 111 6.42 -15.97 -31.16
CA GLN A 111 5.39 -14.95 -31.22
C GLN A 111 4.62 -14.91 -29.90
N ALA A 112 4.44 -13.71 -29.36
CA ALA A 112 3.66 -13.47 -28.16
C ALA A 112 2.85 -12.17 -28.29
N TRP A 113 1.91 -11.97 -27.36
CA TRP A 113 1.07 -10.78 -27.31
C TRP A 113 1.33 -10.02 -26.02
N VAL A 114 1.86 -8.81 -26.14
CA VAL A 114 2.00 -7.89 -25.00
C VAL A 114 0.73 -7.06 -24.90
N GLU A 115 0.00 -7.28 -23.82
CA GLU A 115 -1.21 -6.55 -23.50
C GLU A 115 -0.95 -5.56 -22.38
N ILE A 116 -1.38 -4.32 -22.61
CA ILE A 116 -1.18 -3.20 -21.71
C ILE A 116 -2.51 -2.51 -21.49
N THR A 117 -2.93 -2.44 -20.23
CA THR A 117 -4.07 -1.63 -19.80
C THR A 117 -3.56 -0.43 -19.03
N CYS A 118 -3.60 0.73 -19.65
CA CYS A 118 -3.18 2.01 -19.09
C CYS A 118 -4.31 2.64 -18.29
N VAL A 119 -4.27 2.54 -16.96
CA VAL A 119 -5.27 3.20 -16.10
C VAL A 119 -5.00 4.70 -16.05
N GLY A 120 -3.76 5.08 -15.72
CA GLY A 120 -3.39 6.49 -15.65
C GLY A 120 -2.12 6.76 -14.87
N VAL A 121 -1.88 8.04 -14.59
CA VAL A 121 -0.79 8.53 -13.75
C VAL A 121 -1.33 9.08 -12.45
N ARG A 122 -0.59 8.94 -11.35
CA ARG A 122 -0.97 9.44 -10.02
C ARG A 122 0.14 10.28 -9.43
N GLN A 123 -0.26 11.35 -8.74
CA GLN A 123 0.59 12.25 -7.98
C GLN A 123 1.78 12.83 -8.75
N LEU A 124 1.62 13.10 -10.06
CA LEU A 124 2.69 13.72 -10.84
C LEU A 124 3.11 15.06 -10.22
N LYS A 125 4.41 15.22 -9.99
CA LYS A 125 5.02 16.42 -9.41
C LYS A 125 5.20 17.48 -10.47
N ALA A 126 4.98 18.73 -10.07
CA ALA A 126 5.32 19.87 -10.90
C ALA A 126 6.83 19.85 -11.25
N HIS A 127 7.14 20.41 -12.41
CA HIS A 127 8.51 20.55 -12.88
C HIS A 127 8.75 22.02 -13.18
N ARG A 128 9.86 22.60 -12.68
CA ARG A 128 10.17 24.04 -12.84
C ARG A 128 8.94 24.92 -12.59
N LEU A 129 8.25 24.69 -11.47
CA LEU A 129 7.02 25.39 -11.03
C LEU A 129 5.79 25.25 -11.94
N ARG A 130 5.85 24.44 -13.02
CA ARG A 130 4.70 24.16 -13.89
C ARG A 130 4.10 22.80 -13.57
N ALA A 131 2.83 22.78 -13.20
CA ALA A 131 2.05 21.55 -13.02
C ALA A 131 1.79 20.88 -14.39
N PRO A 132 1.74 19.53 -14.44
CA PRO A 132 1.33 18.82 -15.64
C PRO A 132 -0.06 19.29 -16.10
N GLN A 133 -0.22 19.52 -17.40
CA GLN A 133 -1.51 19.95 -17.97
C GLN A 133 -2.23 18.77 -18.59
N GLU A 134 -1.66 18.20 -19.66
CA GLU A 134 -2.25 17.10 -20.44
C GLU A 134 -1.22 15.99 -20.61
N PRO A 135 -0.94 15.22 -19.54
CA PRO A 135 -0.09 14.06 -19.65
C PRO A 135 -0.64 13.03 -20.66
N CYS A 136 0.26 12.33 -21.33
CA CYS A 136 0.00 11.12 -22.11
C CYS A 136 1.18 10.16 -21.90
N VAL A 137 0.94 8.86 -22.00
CA VAL A 137 2.02 7.87 -21.92
C VAL A 137 2.37 7.36 -23.32
N ARG A 138 3.66 7.14 -23.55
CA ARG A 138 4.22 6.42 -24.68
C ARG A 138 4.90 5.18 -24.13
N ILE A 139 4.61 4.03 -24.73
CA ILE A 139 5.19 2.75 -24.37
C ILE A 139 5.83 2.14 -25.62
N ASP A 140 7.08 1.73 -25.48
CA ASP A 140 7.87 1.08 -26.51
C ASP A 140 8.33 -0.29 -25.97
N VAL A 141 8.09 -1.37 -26.72
CA VAL A 141 8.59 -2.71 -26.38
C VAL A 141 9.60 -3.13 -27.46
N PRO A 142 10.90 -3.15 -27.14
CA PRO A 142 11.94 -3.48 -28.11
C PRO A 142 11.79 -4.91 -28.65
N ALA A 143 11.92 -5.08 -29.97
CA ALA A 143 11.97 -6.39 -30.62
C ALA A 143 12.94 -6.37 -31.82
N PRO A 144 13.53 -7.52 -32.21
CA PRO A 144 14.57 -7.56 -33.26
C PRO A 144 14.08 -7.05 -34.62
N ASN A 145 12.81 -7.28 -34.95
CA ASN A 145 12.17 -6.88 -36.21
C ASN A 145 11.25 -5.67 -36.04
N ASP A 146 11.42 -4.91 -34.97
CA ASP A 146 10.50 -3.83 -34.62
C ASP A 146 10.53 -2.72 -35.69
N ARG A 147 9.40 -2.49 -36.35
CA ARG A 147 9.18 -1.35 -37.27
C ARG A 147 8.88 -0.04 -36.52
N GLY A 148 9.10 0.00 -35.20
CA GLY A 148 8.76 1.11 -34.34
C GLY A 148 7.33 1.02 -33.80
N ASN A 149 6.88 -0.19 -33.45
CA ASN A 149 5.60 -0.46 -32.78
C ASN A 149 5.62 0.19 -31.39
N CYS A 150 5.32 1.47 -31.37
CA CYS A 150 5.11 2.25 -30.17
C CYS A 150 3.63 2.51 -29.98
N PHE A 151 3.17 2.42 -28.75
CA PHE A 151 1.81 2.80 -28.38
C PHE A 151 1.85 4.11 -27.62
N ARG A 152 0.91 5.00 -27.93
CA ARG A 152 0.74 6.26 -27.20
C ARG A 152 -0.73 6.45 -26.88
N THR A 153 -1.02 6.75 -25.63
CA THR A 153 -2.38 7.08 -25.21
C THR A 153 -2.79 8.46 -25.66
N GLN A 154 -4.09 8.69 -25.72
CA GLN A 154 -4.64 10.03 -25.79
C GLN A 154 -4.17 10.85 -24.58
N PRO A 155 -3.84 12.13 -24.77
CA PRO A 155 -3.60 13.04 -23.66
C PRO A 155 -4.86 13.20 -22.81
N SER A 156 -4.67 13.23 -21.50
CA SER A 156 -5.77 13.41 -20.55
C SER A 156 -5.36 14.33 -19.43
N SER A 157 -6.28 15.20 -19.03
CA SER A 157 -6.15 16.05 -17.85
C SER A 157 -7.22 15.70 -16.80
N VAL A 158 -7.95 14.59 -16.98
CA VAL A 158 -9.12 14.24 -16.16
C VAL A 158 -8.72 13.20 -15.11
N PRO A 159 -9.07 13.40 -13.82
CA PRO A 159 -9.71 14.61 -13.24
C PRO A 159 -8.72 15.76 -12.98
N SER A 160 -7.41 15.51 -13.04
CA SER A 160 -6.39 16.57 -13.06
C SER A 160 -5.16 16.08 -13.80
N GLY A 161 -4.35 16.98 -14.39
CA GLY A 161 -3.07 16.58 -14.99
C GLY A 161 -2.10 15.87 -14.03
N ARG A 162 -2.28 16.01 -12.71
CA ARG A 162 -1.48 15.27 -11.71
C ARG A 162 -1.94 13.84 -11.49
N ASN A 163 -3.21 13.55 -11.74
CA ASN A 163 -3.86 12.26 -11.51
C ASN A 163 -4.64 11.81 -12.75
N ALA A 164 -4.08 12.01 -13.95
CA ALA A 164 -4.81 11.83 -15.18
C ALA A 164 -5.14 10.36 -15.47
N ASN A 165 -6.31 10.12 -16.03
CA ASN A 165 -6.80 8.82 -16.47
C ASN A 165 -6.61 8.67 -17.98
N PHE A 166 -6.01 7.56 -18.41
CA PHE A 166 -5.90 7.22 -19.83
C PHE A 166 -7.00 6.23 -20.23
N LEU A 167 -7.22 5.20 -19.40
CA LEU A 167 -8.26 4.18 -19.58
C LEU A 167 -8.23 3.52 -20.96
N GLU A 168 -7.02 3.21 -21.43
CA GLU A 168 -6.80 2.63 -22.75
C GLU A 168 -6.18 1.26 -22.64
N ARG A 169 -6.67 0.32 -23.46
CA ARG A 169 -6.11 -1.02 -23.62
C ARG A 169 -5.45 -1.14 -24.98
N LYS A 170 -4.22 -1.68 -25.01
CA LYS A 170 -3.49 -1.99 -26.24
C LYS A 170 -2.95 -3.40 -26.20
N VAL A 171 -3.05 -4.10 -27.34
CA VAL A 171 -2.41 -5.40 -27.57
C VAL A 171 -1.42 -5.24 -28.71
N MET A 172 -0.20 -5.75 -28.55
CA MET A 172 0.86 -5.73 -29.55
C MET A 172 1.35 -7.16 -29.78
N ALA A 173 1.38 -7.60 -31.05
CA ALA A 173 2.01 -8.86 -31.43
C ALA A 173 3.52 -8.62 -31.58
N ILE A 174 4.32 -9.32 -30.77
CA ILE A 174 5.76 -9.10 -30.64
C ILE A 174 6.47 -10.45 -30.58
N ASP A 175 7.59 -10.57 -31.29
CA ASP A 175 8.49 -11.72 -31.18
C ASP A 175 9.33 -11.59 -29.90
N MET A 176 9.12 -12.50 -28.96
CA MET A 176 9.75 -12.52 -27.65
C MET A 176 10.73 -13.71 -27.53
N PRO A 177 11.83 -13.58 -26.80
CA PRO A 177 12.81 -14.66 -26.66
C PRO A 177 12.28 -15.80 -25.79
N GLU A 178 12.59 -17.03 -26.20
CA GLU A 178 12.26 -18.23 -25.42
C GLU A 178 13.07 -18.29 -24.12
N ASN A 179 14.33 -17.87 -24.17
CA ASN A 179 15.17 -17.78 -22.97
C ASN A 179 14.95 -16.42 -22.26
N PRO A 180 14.43 -16.40 -21.02
CA PRO A 180 14.13 -15.17 -20.28
C PRO A 180 15.33 -14.26 -20.04
N LEU A 181 16.56 -14.77 -20.11
CA LEU A 181 17.79 -13.97 -19.98
C LEU A 181 17.87 -12.84 -21.02
N TYR A 182 17.28 -13.06 -22.21
CA TYR A 182 17.28 -12.10 -23.30
C TYR A 182 16.01 -11.24 -23.35
N ALA A 183 15.12 -11.38 -22.35
CA ALA A 183 13.87 -10.64 -22.31
C ALA A 183 14.13 -9.12 -22.38
N PRO A 184 13.41 -8.38 -23.24
CA PRO A 184 13.60 -6.94 -23.36
C PRO A 184 12.95 -6.20 -22.20
N ASN A 185 13.47 -5.01 -21.92
CA ASN A 185 12.79 -4.06 -21.02
C ASN A 185 11.80 -3.21 -21.82
N LEU A 186 10.57 -3.11 -21.31
CA LEU A 186 9.56 -2.17 -21.79
C LEU A 186 9.91 -0.75 -21.31
N ASP A 187 9.97 0.20 -22.24
CA ASP A 187 10.25 1.61 -21.98
C ASP A 187 8.94 2.39 -21.87
N LEU A 188 8.69 3.00 -20.71
CA LEU A 188 7.47 3.77 -20.42
C LEU A 188 7.81 5.23 -20.18
N ARG A 189 7.24 6.13 -20.97
CA ARG A 189 7.52 7.57 -20.91
C ARG A 189 6.25 8.41 -20.86
N VAL A 190 6.17 9.31 -19.90
CA VAL A 190 5.04 10.23 -19.74
C VAL A 190 5.42 11.61 -20.21
N TYR A 191 4.68 12.16 -21.18
CA TYR A 191 4.90 13.48 -21.75
C TYR A 191 3.72 14.41 -21.47
N ASP A 192 3.96 15.71 -21.41
CA ASP A 192 2.91 16.74 -21.44
C ASP A 192 2.65 17.17 -22.89
N ALA A 193 1.42 16.96 -23.37
CA ALA A 193 1.04 17.16 -24.78
C ALA A 193 0.76 18.62 -25.16
N ARG A 194 0.36 19.47 -24.21
CA ARG A 194 -0.08 20.85 -24.47
C ARG A 194 1.06 21.86 -24.72
N VAL A 195 2.32 21.44 -24.55
CA VAL A 195 3.48 22.31 -24.77
C VAL A 195 3.86 22.32 -26.26
N GLY A 196 3.32 23.30 -27.01
CA GLY A 196 3.80 23.73 -28.33
C GLY A 196 2.74 23.80 -29.44
N ILE A 197 2.25 25.00 -29.75
CA ILE A 197 1.41 25.35 -30.93
C ILE A 197 2.30 25.42 -32.20
N SER A 198 3.27 24.52 -32.33
CA SER A 198 4.18 24.46 -33.46
C SER A 198 4.50 22.99 -33.68
N ALA A 199 3.97 22.44 -34.77
CA ALA A 199 4.22 21.08 -35.20
C ALA A 199 5.73 20.75 -35.09
N GLY A 200 6.08 19.85 -34.16
CA GLY A 200 7.41 19.23 -34.11
C GLY A 200 8.36 19.60 -32.96
N LEU A 201 8.16 20.68 -32.19
CA LEU A 201 9.13 21.07 -31.14
C LEU A 201 8.76 20.58 -29.73
N HIS A 202 9.35 19.43 -29.37
CA HIS A 202 9.55 18.85 -28.02
C HIS A 202 8.37 18.86 -27.02
N LYS A 203 7.58 17.77 -27.07
CA LYS A 203 6.72 17.34 -25.96
C LYS A 203 7.56 17.19 -24.68
N ARG A 204 7.13 17.83 -23.59
CA ARG A 204 7.90 17.87 -22.34
C ARG A 204 7.84 16.54 -21.62
N LEU A 205 8.99 15.90 -21.36
CA LEU A 205 9.05 14.68 -20.54
C LEU A 205 8.74 15.00 -19.06
N LEU A 206 7.71 14.35 -18.53
CA LEU A 206 7.26 14.47 -17.14
C LEU A 206 7.96 13.46 -16.24
N GLY A 207 8.13 12.23 -16.71
CA GLY A 207 8.89 11.14 -16.08
C GLY A 207 8.94 9.88 -16.96
N ALA A 208 9.84 8.96 -16.64
CA ALA A 208 10.04 7.69 -17.34
C ALA A 208 10.23 6.51 -16.37
N SER A 209 10.04 5.29 -16.86
CA SER A 209 10.25 4.03 -16.15
C SER A 209 10.67 2.92 -17.12
N SER A 210 11.46 1.96 -16.64
CA SER A 210 11.80 0.72 -17.35
C SER A 210 11.14 -0.44 -16.64
N ILE A 211 10.50 -1.35 -17.38
CA ILE A 211 9.85 -2.53 -16.82
C ILE A 211 10.48 -3.78 -17.44
N ASP A 212 11.05 -4.66 -16.61
CA ASP A 212 11.62 -5.92 -17.05
C ASP A 212 10.50 -6.95 -17.33
N LEU A 213 10.43 -7.40 -18.59
CA LEU A 213 9.42 -8.35 -19.02
C LEU A 213 9.76 -9.81 -18.66
N SER A 214 10.98 -10.11 -18.20
CA SER A 214 11.43 -11.48 -17.88
C SER A 214 10.47 -12.18 -16.90
N SER A 215 10.01 -11.47 -15.86
CA SER A 215 9.06 -11.94 -14.84
C SER A 215 7.61 -12.02 -15.31
N LYS A 216 7.31 -11.52 -16.51
CA LYS A 216 5.98 -11.51 -17.12
C LYS A 216 5.83 -12.56 -18.23
N LEU A 217 6.89 -13.29 -18.59
CA LEU A 217 6.87 -14.34 -19.61
C LEU A 217 6.24 -15.63 -19.05
N PRO A 218 5.12 -16.13 -19.62
CA PRO A 218 4.47 -17.37 -19.13
C PRO A 218 5.37 -18.61 -19.14
N TRP A 219 6.34 -18.67 -20.05
CA TRP A 219 7.30 -19.77 -20.17
C TRP A 219 8.52 -19.63 -19.26
N ASN A 220 8.60 -18.60 -18.42
CA ASN A 220 9.63 -18.48 -17.39
C ASN A 220 9.16 -19.12 -16.08
N SER A 221 9.25 -20.45 -15.97
CA SER A 221 8.73 -21.18 -14.80
C SER A 221 9.33 -20.78 -13.45
N GLU A 222 10.52 -20.19 -13.42
CA GLU A 222 11.22 -19.81 -12.18
C GLU A 222 10.75 -18.46 -11.61
N ALA A 223 10.47 -17.49 -12.49
CA ALA A 223 10.18 -16.11 -12.08
C ALA A 223 8.84 -15.56 -12.59
N PHE A 224 8.09 -16.32 -13.40
CA PHE A 224 6.78 -15.90 -13.89
C PHE A 224 5.82 -15.68 -12.72
N VAL A 225 5.26 -14.47 -12.66
CA VAL A 225 4.16 -14.16 -11.77
C VAL A 225 2.94 -13.90 -12.64
N ALA A 226 1.96 -14.78 -12.55
CA ALA A 226 0.71 -14.62 -13.27
C ALA A 226 0.06 -13.29 -12.85
N PRO A 227 -0.23 -12.39 -13.82
CA PRO A 227 -0.77 -11.08 -13.51
C PRO A 227 -2.18 -11.21 -12.96
N GLN A 228 -2.35 -10.86 -11.68
CA GLN A 228 -3.65 -10.57 -11.06
C GLN A 228 -4.68 -11.72 -11.13
N THR A 229 -4.22 -12.95 -11.37
CA THR A 229 -5.07 -14.14 -11.50
C THR A 229 -5.99 -14.36 -10.32
N GLU A 230 -5.58 -13.97 -9.12
CA GLU A 230 -6.35 -14.16 -7.89
C GLU A 230 -7.37 -13.06 -7.60
N LEU A 231 -7.35 -11.93 -8.33
CA LEU A 231 -8.35 -10.85 -8.18
C LEU A 231 -9.64 -11.13 -8.94
N PHE A 232 -9.59 -12.01 -9.93
CA PHE A 232 -10.73 -12.35 -10.76
C PHE A 232 -11.10 -13.84 -10.67
N SER A 233 -10.19 -14.71 -10.18
CA SER A 233 -10.53 -16.09 -9.82
C SER A 233 -11.24 -16.17 -8.47
N GLY A 234 -12.50 -15.76 -8.44
CA GLY A 234 -13.45 -16.28 -7.47
C GLY A 234 -14.16 -17.56 -7.96
N SER A 235 -14.00 -17.92 -9.24
CA SER A 235 -15.02 -18.69 -9.97
C SER A 235 -14.58 -20.06 -10.49
N ASP A 236 -13.40 -20.28 -11.08
CA ASP A 236 -13.23 -21.55 -11.81
C ASP A 236 -13.23 -22.79 -10.90
N VAL A 237 -12.66 -22.71 -9.69
CA VAL A 237 -12.59 -23.87 -8.78
C VAL A 237 -13.89 -24.05 -7.99
N TRP A 238 -14.48 -22.97 -7.49
CA TRP A 238 -15.72 -23.01 -6.71
C TRP A 238 -16.98 -23.13 -7.58
N GLN A 239 -17.01 -22.62 -8.82
CA GLN A 239 -18.08 -22.91 -9.78
C GLN A 239 -17.94 -24.32 -10.33
N GLN A 240 -16.72 -24.84 -10.59
CA GLN A 240 -16.60 -26.26 -10.94
C GLN A 240 -16.94 -27.19 -9.78
N GLU A 241 -16.70 -26.81 -8.51
CA GLU A 241 -17.17 -27.56 -7.34
C GLU A 241 -18.66 -27.40 -7.11
N LYS A 242 -19.22 -26.20 -7.33
CA LYS A 242 -20.66 -25.93 -7.22
C LYS A 242 -21.45 -26.58 -8.36
N GLU A 243 -20.96 -26.59 -9.59
CA GLU A 243 -21.54 -27.26 -10.76
C GLU A 243 -21.40 -28.77 -10.67
N ARG A 244 -20.28 -29.29 -10.14
CA ARG A 244 -20.10 -30.73 -9.87
C ARG A 244 -20.95 -31.20 -8.69
N ASN A 245 -21.15 -30.35 -7.68
CA ASN A 245 -22.09 -30.59 -6.58
C ASN A 245 -23.55 -30.43 -7.03
N GLU A 246 -23.88 -29.48 -7.90
CA GLU A 246 -25.21 -29.30 -8.49
C GLU A 246 -25.55 -30.41 -9.50
N GLU A 247 -24.60 -30.91 -10.28
CA GLU A 247 -24.78 -32.08 -11.15
C GLU A 247 -24.96 -33.38 -10.36
N SER A 248 -24.19 -33.57 -9.28
CA SER A 248 -24.38 -34.73 -8.39
C SER A 248 -25.68 -34.63 -7.61
N HIS A 249 -26.12 -33.42 -7.22
CA HIS A 249 -27.44 -33.18 -6.64
C HIS A 249 -28.57 -33.38 -7.67
N LEU A 250 -28.44 -32.96 -8.92
CA LEU A 250 -29.43 -33.16 -10.00
C LEU A 250 -29.53 -34.62 -10.44
N ARG A 251 -28.42 -35.38 -10.44
CA ARG A 251 -28.45 -36.84 -10.64
C ARG A 251 -29.18 -37.54 -9.49
N THR A 252 -28.85 -37.18 -8.24
CA THR A 252 -29.53 -37.71 -7.05
C THR A 252 -31.02 -37.34 -7.05
N GLN A 253 -31.39 -36.14 -7.51
CA GLN A 253 -32.78 -35.65 -7.59
C GLN A 253 -33.55 -36.31 -8.75
N SER A 254 -32.90 -36.60 -9.87
CA SER A 254 -33.49 -37.33 -11.02
C SER A 254 -33.70 -38.81 -10.69
N GLU A 255 -32.80 -39.44 -9.94
CA GLU A 255 -32.97 -40.80 -9.41
C GLU A 255 -34.10 -40.88 -8.37
N LEU A 256 -34.27 -39.84 -7.54
CA LEU A 256 -35.39 -39.72 -6.59
C LEU A 256 -36.73 -39.43 -7.29
N LEU A 257 -36.76 -38.60 -8.34
CA LEU A 257 -37.97 -38.31 -9.14
C LEU A 257 -38.41 -39.49 -10.02
N GLY A 258 -37.48 -40.36 -10.43
CA GLY A 258 -37.80 -41.65 -11.06
C GLY A 258 -38.49 -42.64 -10.10
N SER A 259 -38.48 -42.37 -8.80
CA SER A 259 -39.07 -43.24 -7.76
C SER A 259 -40.42 -42.76 -7.17
N GLY A 260 -41.01 -41.68 -7.71
CA GLY A 260 -42.44 -41.40 -7.54
C GLY A 260 -42.92 -40.96 -6.14
N LEU A 261 -42.38 -39.86 -5.60
CA LEU A 261 -42.91 -39.21 -4.39
C LEU A 261 -43.21 -37.72 -4.62
N SER A 262 -44.42 -37.31 -4.21
CA SER A 262 -45.03 -36.01 -4.47
C SER A 262 -44.81 -34.96 -3.37
N GLN A 263 -44.56 -33.72 -3.82
CA GLN A 263 -45.04 -32.42 -3.30
C GLN A 263 -44.36 -31.80 -2.05
N TRP A 264 -43.66 -30.67 -2.24
CA TRP A 264 -43.87 -29.31 -1.66
C TRP A 264 -42.92 -28.31 -2.39
N THR A 265 -43.39 -27.14 -2.83
CA THR A 265 -42.61 -26.16 -3.64
C THR A 265 -42.64 -24.76 -3.01
N ILE A 266 -41.49 -24.08 -2.94
CA ILE A 266 -41.31 -22.66 -2.59
C ILE A 266 -40.86 -21.90 -3.86
N LYS A 267 -41.41 -20.69 -4.11
CA LYS A 267 -41.17 -19.84 -5.29
C LYS A 267 -40.07 -18.79 -5.07
N TYR A 268 -39.37 -18.41 -6.15
CA TYR A 268 -38.70 -17.10 -6.30
C TYR A 268 -39.17 -16.35 -7.56
N PRO A 269 -39.11 -15.00 -7.59
CA PRO A 269 -39.71 -14.17 -8.63
C PRO A 269 -38.68 -13.61 -9.64
N GLY A 270 -39.09 -13.52 -10.91
CA GLY A 270 -38.54 -12.53 -11.85
C GLY A 270 -37.83 -13.08 -13.09
N ASP A 271 -38.53 -13.87 -13.90
CA ASP A 271 -38.16 -14.17 -15.29
C ASP A 271 -38.86 -13.18 -16.24
N ALA A 272 -38.10 -12.52 -17.12
CA ALA A 272 -38.61 -11.96 -18.37
C ALA A 272 -37.45 -11.69 -19.34
N GLY A 273 -37.12 -12.69 -20.16
CA GLY A 273 -36.37 -12.50 -21.40
C GLY A 273 -37.30 -12.15 -22.57
N LEU A 274 -36.80 -11.37 -23.53
CA LEU A 274 -37.40 -11.22 -24.86
C LEU A 274 -36.32 -11.54 -25.91
N GLN A 275 -36.63 -12.51 -26.77
CA GLN A 275 -35.81 -12.97 -27.89
C GLN A 275 -36.18 -12.27 -29.21
N PHE A 276 -35.17 -12.24 -30.08
CA PHE A 276 -35.16 -11.79 -31.47
C PHE A 276 -36.12 -12.58 -32.39
N ARG A 277 -36.51 -11.92 -33.49
CA ARG A 277 -37.15 -12.56 -34.64
C ARG A 277 -36.55 -11.98 -35.94
N GLU A 278 -36.00 -12.85 -36.78
CA GLU A 278 -35.54 -12.56 -38.14
C GLU A 278 -36.72 -12.29 -39.11
N ARG A 279 -36.47 -11.43 -40.10
CA ARG A 279 -37.12 -11.47 -41.41
C ARG A 279 -36.22 -10.83 -42.48
N LEU A 280 -36.01 -11.58 -43.57
CA LEU A 280 -35.40 -11.17 -44.84
C LEU A 280 -36.41 -10.36 -45.68
N ASP A 281 -35.95 -9.31 -46.40
CA ASP A 281 -35.92 -9.25 -47.88
C ASP A 281 -35.58 -7.84 -48.46
N SER A 282 -34.60 -7.86 -49.38
CA SER A 282 -34.43 -7.15 -50.68
C SER A 282 -34.33 -5.61 -50.89
N ASN A 283 -33.27 -5.25 -51.64
CA ASN A 283 -33.08 -4.24 -52.72
C ASN A 283 -32.85 -2.74 -52.41
N HIS A 284 -31.61 -2.24 -52.63
CA HIS A 284 -31.21 -1.41 -53.80
C HIS A 284 -29.73 -0.90 -53.69
N GLU A 285 -28.96 -1.11 -54.77
CA GLU A 285 -28.01 -0.23 -55.52
C GLU A 285 -27.83 1.23 -55.01
N ASP A 286 -26.72 1.96 -55.13
CA ASP A 286 -25.48 1.92 -55.95
C ASP A 286 -24.43 2.90 -55.35
N ASP A 287 -23.21 2.81 -55.89
CA ASP A 287 -22.23 3.88 -56.17
C ASP A 287 -20.88 3.98 -55.43
N TYR A 288 -19.88 4.16 -56.32
CA TYR A 288 -18.42 4.12 -56.21
C TYR A 288 -17.83 5.40 -55.60
N ASP A 289 -16.63 5.32 -55.01
CA ASP A 289 -15.47 6.06 -55.54
C ASP A 289 -14.14 5.70 -54.83
N GLU A 290 -13.14 5.54 -55.67
CA GLU A 290 -11.74 5.20 -55.47
C GLU A 290 -10.93 6.49 -55.71
N PHE A 291 -10.00 6.88 -54.82
CA PHE A 291 -8.95 7.85 -55.21
C PHE A 291 -7.62 7.64 -54.48
N GLU A 292 -6.58 7.71 -55.30
CA GLU A 292 -5.15 7.47 -55.12
C GLU A 292 -4.36 8.77 -54.82
N CYS A 293 -3.15 8.59 -54.28
CA CYS A 293 -1.93 9.44 -54.41
C CYS A 293 -1.93 10.84 -53.72
N ASP A 294 -0.84 11.42 -53.20
CA ASP A 294 0.54 11.55 -53.69
C ASP A 294 1.60 11.79 -52.59
N VAL A 295 2.85 11.48 -52.94
CA VAL A 295 4.10 11.75 -52.21
C VAL A 295 4.72 13.05 -52.72
N GLU A 296 5.16 13.95 -51.82
CA GLU A 296 6.07 15.04 -52.17
C GLU A 296 7.32 15.05 -51.29
N HIS A 297 8.48 14.97 -51.96
CA HIS A 297 9.81 15.27 -51.45
C HIS A 297 10.09 16.76 -51.59
N LEU A 298 10.64 17.39 -50.55
CA LEU A 298 11.32 18.69 -50.63
C LEU A 298 12.64 18.63 -49.87
N GLU A 299 13.73 18.60 -50.64
CA GLU A 299 15.08 18.99 -50.20
C GLU A 299 15.11 20.50 -49.94
N LEU A 300 15.97 20.96 -49.03
CA LEU A 300 16.74 22.21 -49.19
C LEU A 300 17.83 22.37 -48.10
N GLU A 301 19.05 22.40 -48.64
CA GLU A 301 20.20 23.26 -48.33
C GLU A 301 21.02 23.17 -47.03
N ARG A 302 22.34 23.07 -47.29
CA ARG A 302 23.48 23.12 -46.37
C ARG A 302 23.86 24.57 -46.09
N HIS A 303 24.21 24.88 -44.84
CA HIS A 303 25.20 25.90 -44.54
C HIS A 303 26.13 25.45 -43.40
N SER A 304 27.40 25.81 -43.56
CA SER A 304 28.60 25.40 -42.82
C SER A 304 28.80 26.18 -41.50
N PRO A 305 29.79 25.77 -40.65
CA PRO A 305 29.83 26.08 -39.23
C PRO A 305 30.60 27.38 -38.94
N ASP A 306 30.20 28.10 -37.88
CA ASP A 306 31.10 28.68 -36.87
C ASP A 306 30.33 29.65 -35.96
N ALA A 307 30.38 29.38 -34.64
CA ALA A 307 30.61 30.37 -33.58
C ALA A 307 30.27 29.78 -32.20
N LEU A 308 31.31 29.42 -31.44
CA LEU A 308 31.25 29.27 -29.99
C LEU A 308 30.82 30.60 -29.34
N SER A 309 29.86 30.56 -28.40
CA SER A 309 30.10 30.99 -27.00
C SER A 309 28.84 31.10 -26.13
N SER A 310 28.95 30.54 -24.92
CA SER A 310 28.42 31.00 -23.63
C SER A 310 26.96 30.70 -23.18
N MET A 311 26.91 30.17 -21.95
CA MET A 311 25.82 30.06 -20.95
C MET A 311 25.06 28.73 -20.80
N PRO A 312 24.79 28.30 -19.54
CA PRO A 312 24.38 26.93 -19.22
C PRO A 312 22.90 26.73 -19.49
N GLY A 313 22.60 26.30 -20.71
CA GLY A 313 21.29 25.76 -21.06
C GLY A 313 21.10 24.39 -20.43
N ASP A 314 20.51 24.33 -19.24
CA ASP A 314 19.81 23.14 -18.76
C ASP A 314 18.61 22.89 -19.70
N SER A 315 18.89 22.23 -20.82
CA SER A 315 17.96 21.88 -21.89
C SER A 315 16.95 20.79 -21.49
N GLY A 316 16.87 20.42 -20.19
CA GLY A 316 15.94 19.38 -19.75
C GLY A 316 16.28 18.00 -20.31
N THR A 317 17.50 17.83 -20.85
CA THR A 317 18.07 16.58 -21.36
C THR A 317 18.48 15.61 -20.24
N GLY A 318 18.41 16.04 -18.97
CA GLY A 318 18.71 15.21 -17.79
C GLY A 318 17.73 14.06 -17.54
N ALA A 319 16.70 13.89 -18.38
CA ALA A 319 15.78 12.75 -18.33
C ALA A 319 16.04 11.71 -19.46
N PHE A 320 17.16 11.86 -20.19
CA PHE A 320 17.53 11.03 -21.34
C PHE A 320 18.84 10.27 -21.11
N ASP A 321 19.21 10.04 -19.85
CA ASP A 321 20.36 9.20 -19.53
C ASP A 321 19.89 7.74 -19.44
N PRO A 322 20.44 6.78 -20.21
CA PRO A 322 20.16 5.35 -20.01
C PRO A 322 20.47 4.88 -18.57
N MET A 323 21.19 5.70 -17.77
CA MET A 323 21.31 5.57 -16.30
C MET A 323 20.01 5.65 -15.52
N ILE A 324 18.95 6.23 -16.08
CA ILE A 324 17.67 6.35 -15.37
C ILE A 324 17.04 4.98 -15.17
N LEU A 325 17.26 4.02 -16.07
CA LEU A 325 16.54 2.73 -16.05
C LEU A 325 17.03 1.76 -14.97
N SER A 326 18.25 1.95 -14.48
CA SER A 326 18.97 0.99 -13.63
C SER A 326 19.45 1.56 -12.30
N GLY A 327 19.31 2.87 -12.10
CA GLY A 327 19.37 3.50 -10.77
C GLY A 327 18.04 3.38 -10.01
N LEU A 328 17.02 2.81 -10.67
CA LEU A 328 15.76 2.44 -10.03
C LEU A 328 15.95 1.05 -9.46
N PRO A 329 15.46 0.77 -8.24
CA PRO A 329 15.30 -0.62 -7.85
C PRO A 329 14.51 -1.33 -8.95
N MET A 330 14.92 -2.52 -9.38
CA MET A 330 14.10 -3.35 -10.27
C MET A 330 12.70 -3.44 -9.66
N ILE A 331 11.71 -2.83 -10.32
CA ILE A 331 10.35 -2.79 -9.81
C ILE A 331 9.66 -4.06 -10.29
N HIS A 332 9.96 -5.18 -9.65
CA HIS A 332 9.06 -6.32 -9.66
C HIS A 332 8.01 -6.05 -8.59
N GLU A 333 7.04 -5.16 -8.85
CA GLU A 333 6.14 -4.74 -7.78
C GLU A 333 5.35 -5.92 -7.19
N ASP A 334 5.04 -6.93 -8.00
CA ASP A 334 4.41 -8.19 -7.55
C ASP A 334 5.36 -9.07 -6.73
N VAL A 335 6.65 -9.18 -7.12
CA VAL A 335 7.66 -9.93 -6.34
C VAL A 335 8.00 -9.21 -5.05
N ILE A 336 8.17 -7.88 -5.07
CA ILE A 336 8.41 -7.04 -3.88
C ILE A 336 7.20 -7.08 -2.95
N PHE A 337 5.97 -7.08 -3.49
CA PHE A 337 4.76 -7.22 -2.70
C PHE A 337 4.67 -8.60 -2.05
N ARG A 338 4.97 -9.67 -2.80
CA ARG A 338 5.06 -11.03 -2.29
C ARG A 338 6.20 -11.20 -1.27
N GLU A 339 7.38 -10.63 -1.50
CA GLU A 339 8.49 -10.62 -0.55
C GLU A 339 8.12 -9.87 0.73
N LYS A 340 7.39 -8.74 0.63
CA LYS A 340 6.86 -8.05 1.80
C LYS A 340 5.82 -8.87 2.54
N GLN A 341 4.97 -9.62 1.84
CA GLN A 341 4.03 -10.56 2.46
C GLN A 341 4.78 -11.71 3.14
N ILE A 342 5.81 -12.28 2.50
CA ILE A 342 6.66 -13.33 3.07
C ILE A 342 7.38 -12.81 4.31
N GLN A 343 8.05 -11.65 4.23
CA GLN A 343 8.69 -11.00 5.38
C GLN A 343 7.67 -10.66 6.50
N PHE A 344 6.44 -10.30 6.13
CA PHE A 344 5.38 -10.06 7.10
C PHE A 344 4.92 -11.37 7.76
N ALA A 345 4.69 -12.42 6.98
CA ALA A 345 4.30 -13.75 7.44
C ALA A 345 5.40 -14.42 8.30
N GLU A 346 6.67 -14.27 7.94
CA GLU A 346 7.82 -14.71 8.73
C GLU A 346 7.93 -13.95 10.06
N LYS A 347 7.59 -12.66 10.06
CA LYS A 347 7.63 -11.80 11.26
C LYS A 347 6.42 -11.98 12.17
N PHE A 348 5.31 -12.48 11.62
CA PHE A 348 4.04 -12.71 12.31
C PHE A 348 3.37 -13.97 11.73
N PRO A 349 3.83 -15.18 12.08
CA PRO A 349 3.22 -16.41 11.58
C PRO A 349 1.75 -16.45 12.01
N LEU A 350 0.86 -16.54 11.03
CA LEU A 350 -0.55 -16.84 11.26
C LEU A 350 -0.65 -18.35 11.41
N ASP A 351 -1.33 -18.83 12.47
CA ASP A 351 -1.68 -20.24 12.59
C ASP A 351 -2.49 -20.66 11.33
N GLU A 352 -2.01 -21.66 10.60
CA GLU A 352 -2.50 -22.03 9.26
C GLU A 352 -3.92 -22.64 9.22
N ASP A 353 -4.59 -22.81 10.36
CA ASP A 353 -5.95 -23.35 10.43
C ASP A 353 -7.02 -22.26 10.17
N ILE A 354 -7.00 -21.68 8.97
CA ILE A 354 -8.09 -20.82 8.47
C ILE A 354 -8.96 -21.65 7.52
N THR A 355 -10.00 -22.29 8.06
CA THR A 355 -11.09 -22.86 7.26
C THR A 355 -11.86 -21.76 6.54
N PRO A 356 -12.25 -21.93 5.25
CA PRO A 356 -13.19 -21.03 4.60
C PRO A 356 -14.57 -21.19 5.24
N PHE A 357 -15.16 -20.05 5.65
CA PHE A 357 -16.55 -19.87 6.13
C PHE A 357 -17.36 -21.12 6.53
N PRO A 358 -17.64 -21.30 7.83
CA PRO A 358 -18.82 -22.04 8.26
C PRO A 358 -19.94 -21.08 8.69
N GLU A 359 -21.15 -21.38 8.21
CA GLU A 359 -22.41 -20.92 8.78
C GLU A 359 -22.58 -21.38 10.23
N MET A 360 -23.46 -20.68 10.94
CA MET A 360 -24.18 -21.06 12.17
C MET A 360 -23.54 -20.76 13.55
N ILE A 361 -24.18 -19.79 14.23
CA ILE A 361 -25.02 -20.01 15.42
C ILE A 361 -24.79 -21.34 16.16
N ASN A 362 -24.09 -21.31 17.31
CA ASN A 362 -24.60 -21.79 18.61
C ASN A 362 -23.56 -21.66 19.74
N ALA A 363 -24.08 -21.42 20.94
CA ALA A 363 -23.36 -21.26 22.20
C ALA A 363 -22.64 -22.56 22.67
N SER A 364 -21.54 -22.42 23.41
CA SER A 364 -21.47 -22.77 24.85
C SER A 364 -20.03 -22.89 25.38
N SER A 365 -19.94 -22.61 26.67
CA SER A 365 -18.83 -22.67 27.64
C SER A 365 -18.05 -23.99 27.70
N THR A 366 -16.78 -23.94 28.08
CA THR A 366 -16.24 -24.67 29.26
C THR A 366 -14.83 -24.23 29.65
N SER A 367 -14.65 -23.97 30.94
CA SER A 367 -13.42 -23.73 31.69
C SER A 367 -12.82 -25.03 32.21
N THR A 368 -11.49 -25.13 32.37
CA THR A 368 -10.89 -26.05 33.36
C THR A 368 -9.64 -25.43 34.00
N GLU A 369 -9.59 -25.54 35.33
CA GLU A 369 -8.57 -25.01 36.26
C GLU A 369 -7.35 -25.93 36.40
N TYR A 370 -6.20 -25.39 36.82
CA TYR A 370 -5.31 -25.99 37.81
C TYR A 370 -4.59 -24.90 38.62
N SER A 371 -4.56 -25.06 39.94
CA SER A 371 -3.94 -24.18 40.94
C SER A 371 -2.92 -24.98 41.75
N THR A 372 -1.73 -24.41 42.01
CA THR A 372 -1.00 -24.63 43.27
C THR A 372 0.02 -23.51 43.59
N LEU A 373 -0.39 -22.63 44.51
CA LEU A 373 0.29 -21.97 45.65
C LEU A 373 1.84 -21.96 45.77
N LEU A 374 2.43 -20.75 45.86
CA LEU A 374 3.14 -20.21 47.05
C LEU A 374 3.39 -18.69 46.89
N GLY A 375 3.16 -17.90 47.94
CA GLY A 375 2.98 -16.45 47.85
C GLY A 375 4.23 -15.57 48.03
N SER A 376 4.19 -14.41 47.39
CA SER A 376 4.84 -13.15 47.81
C SER A 376 4.27 -12.01 46.97
N GLN A 377 3.66 -11.01 47.61
CA GLN A 377 3.20 -9.71 47.09
C GLN A 377 2.88 -9.65 45.58
N ALA A 378 1.65 -9.95 45.21
CA ALA A 378 1.21 -9.80 43.82
C ALA A 378 0.99 -8.31 43.49
N SER A 379 1.96 -7.72 42.78
CA SER A 379 1.62 -6.68 41.81
C SER A 379 0.80 -7.35 40.72
N TYR A 380 -0.53 -7.22 40.80
CA TYR A 380 -1.41 -7.89 39.85
C TYR A 380 -1.18 -7.33 38.45
N LYS A 381 -0.65 -8.14 37.53
CA LYS A 381 -0.71 -7.78 36.11
C LYS A 381 -2.15 -7.96 35.65
N LEU A 382 -2.70 -6.90 35.07
CA LEU A 382 -4.07 -6.82 34.56
C LEU A 382 -4.42 -7.98 33.58
N SER A 383 -3.40 -8.61 32.98
CA SER A 383 -3.49 -9.77 32.08
C SER A 383 -3.84 -11.11 32.75
N GLU A 384 -3.77 -11.21 34.08
CA GLU A 384 -3.84 -12.50 34.80
C GLU A 384 -5.23 -12.84 35.37
N LEU A 385 -6.25 -12.02 35.09
CA LEU A 385 -7.63 -12.28 35.49
C LEU A 385 -8.44 -12.81 34.29
N PRO A 386 -9.27 -13.85 34.46
CA PRO A 386 -10.10 -14.43 33.40
C PRO A 386 -11.35 -13.56 33.18
N ILE A 387 -11.13 -12.30 32.84
CA ILE A 387 -12.15 -11.39 32.37
C ILE A 387 -11.75 -11.10 30.94
N SER A 388 -12.46 -11.71 29.99
CA SER A 388 -12.51 -11.21 28.62
C SER A 388 -12.84 -9.73 28.71
N PHE A 389 -11.89 -8.85 28.40
CA PHE A 389 -12.12 -7.42 28.37
C PHE A 389 -13.09 -7.16 27.22
N PRO A 390 -14.37 -6.81 27.47
CA PRO A 390 -15.11 -6.14 26.45
C PRO A 390 -14.38 -4.80 26.34
N SER A 391 -13.66 -4.63 25.23
CA SER A 391 -13.74 -3.40 24.44
C SER A 391 -14.75 -2.44 25.08
N GLN A 392 -14.31 -1.27 25.56
CA GLN A 392 -15.21 -0.19 26.02
C GLN A 392 -16.30 0.16 24.98
N TRP A 393 -16.19 -0.41 23.78
CA TRP A 393 -16.87 -0.17 22.54
C TRP A 393 -18.00 -1.18 22.25
N ALA A 394 -18.13 -2.27 23.01
CA ALA A 394 -19.10 -3.36 22.74
C ALA A 394 -20.60 -2.96 22.81
N ALA A 395 -20.92 -1.68 23.03
CA ALA A 395 -22.29 -1.18 23.20
C ALA A 395 -22.78 -0.28 22.04
N ALA A 396 -21.98 -0.02 21.01
CA ALA A 396 -22.38 0.86 19.91
C ALA A 396 -22.91 0.06 18.70
N GLU A 397 -24.13 0.38 18.25
CA GLU A 397 -24.80 -0.29 17.11
C GLU A 397 -23.95 -0.29 15.82
N TYR A 398 -23.14 0.77 15.60
CA TYR A 398 -22.29 0.87 14.41
C TYR A 398 -21.07 -0.07 14.42
N ILE A 399 -20.75 -0.68 15.56
CA ILE A 399 -19.61 -1.61 15.71
C ILE A 399 -20.05 -3.05 15.46
N GLU A 400 -21.32 -3.37 15.74
CA GLU A 400 -21.88 -4.70 15.57
C GLU A 400 -21.69 -5.20 14.13
N GLY A 401 -21.17 -6.42 13.97
CA GLY A 401 -20.87 -7.00 12.67
C GLY A 401 -19.60 -6.50 11.98
N ARG A 402 -18.93 -5.43 12.44
CA ARG A 402 -17.68 -4.90 11.82
C ARG A 402 -16.39 -5.37 12.52
N GLU A 403 -16.50 -5.95 13.71
CA GLU A 403 -15.37 -6.40 14.53
C GLU A 403 -14.76 -7.75 14.11
N TRP A 404 -15.35 -8.45 13.14
CA TRP A 404 -14.84 -9.76 12.73
C TRP A 404 -13.36 -9.69 12.34
N TRP A 405 -12.96 -8.58 11.69
CA TRP A 405 -11.59 -8.36 11.27
C TRP A 405 -10.66 -8.10 12.46
N THR A 406 -11.03 -7.18 13.35
CA THR A 406 -10.22 -6.88 14.54
C THR A 406 -10.05 -8.08 15.46
N LYS A 407 -11.05 -8.98 15.55
CA LYS A 407 -10.98 -10.24 16.31
C LYS A 407 -9.92 -11.20 15.77
N GLN A 408 -9.60 -11.13 14.48
CA GLN A 408 -8.55 -11.92 13.83
C GLN A 408 -7.17 -11.22 13.86
N GLY A 409 -7.01 -10.16 14.65
CA GLY A 409 -5.80 -9.32 14.66
C GLY A 409 -5.78 -8.24 13.57
N GLY A 410 -6.95 -7.95 12.99
CA GLY A 410 -7.17 -7.12 11.80
C GLY A 410 -6.39 -5.81 11.75
N ARG A 411 -5.27 -5.85 11.02
CA ARG A 411 -4.44 -4.68 10.68
C ARG A 411 -4.89 -4.07 9.35
N GLU A 412 -4.01 -3.36 8.67
CA GLU A 412 -4.27 -2.81 7.34
C GLU A 412 -4.73 -3.92 6.39
N LEU A 413 -5.90 -3.75 5.78
CA LEU A 413 -6.47 -4.78 4.90
C LEU A 413 -5.58 -5.04 3.68
N GLU A 414 -4.85 -4.03 3.20
CA GLU A 414 -3.91 -4.15 2.07
C GLU A 414 -2.82 -5.19 2.30
N ASN A 415 -2.42 -5.42 3.55
CA ASN A 415 -1.39 -6.41 3.90
C ASN A 415 -1.88 -7.85 3.75
N HIS A 416 -3.19 -8.05 3.66
CA HIS A 416 -3.82 -9.37 3.57
C HIS A 416 -4.38 -9.66 2.17
N LEU A 417 -4.24 -8.70 1.24
CA LEU A 417 -4.56 -8.92 -0.16
C LEU A 417 -3.41 -9.71 -0.77
N LYS A 418 -3.68 -10.89 -1.34
CA LYS A 418 -2.64 -11.73 -1.98
C LYS A 418 -2.06 -11.07 -3.23
N THR A 419 -2.89 -10.37 -4.00
CA THR A 419 -2.51 -9.63 -5.21
C THR A 419 -3.23 -8.27 -5.25
N LYS A 420 -2.68 -7.31 -5.99
CA LYS A 420 -3.28 -5.98 -6.20
C LYS A 420 -3.98 -5.88 -7.56
N PRO A 421 -5.14 -5.20 -7.65
CA PRO A 421 -5.85 -5.01 -8.93
C PRO A 421 -5.06 -4.22 -9.96
N PHE A 422 -4.04 -3.48 -9.54
CA PHE A 422 -3.18 -2.71 -10.44
C PHE A 422 -1.72 -2.87 -10.07
N GLU A 423 -0.89 -2.93 -11.10
CA GLU A 423 0.54 -2.73 -10.96
C GLU A 423 0.83 -1.24 -10.93
N THR A 424 1.73 -0.83 -10.03
CA THR A 424 2.21 0.55 -9.93
C THR A 424 3.66 0.60 -10.42
N TYR A 425 3.98 1.63 -11.17
CA TYR A 425 5.33 1.81 -11.72
C TYR A 425 5.77 3.22 -11.40
N LYS A 426 6.82 3.34 -10.59
CA LYS A 426 7.36 4.65 -10.23
C LYS A 426 7.94 5.34 -11.45
N LEU A 427 7.61 6.61 -11.59
CA LEU A 427 8.11 7.47 -12.65
C LEU A 427 9.24 8.31 -12.09
N PHE A 428 10.35 8.38 -12.82
CA PHE A 428 11.53 9.11 -12.38
C PHE A 428 11.94 10.19 -13.38
N ARG A 429 12.67 11.19 -12.88
CA ARG A 429 13.26 12.28 -13.65
C ARG A 429 14.58 12.70 -13.03
N GLY A 430 15.53 13.13 -13.85
CA GLY A 430 16.88 13.53 -13.43
C GLY A 430 17.89 12.41 -13.60
N LYS A 431 19.15 12.65 -13.24
CA LYS A 431 20.25 11.70 -13.41
C LYS A 431 20.61 11.00 -12.10
N PHE A 432 20.78 9.70 -12.16
CA PHE A 432 21.33 8.92 -11.05
C PHE A 432 22.81 9.26 -10.85
N HIS A 433 23.25 9.30 -9.61
CA HIS A 433 24.66 9.36 -9.26
C HIS A 433 24.87 8.56 -7.96
N PRO A 434 25.93 7.74 -7.85
CA PRO A 434 26.16 6.89 -6.68
C PRO A 434 26.27 7.69 -5.36
N ASN A 435 26.88 8.86 -5.41
CA ASN A 435 26.79 9.83 -4.32
C ASN A 435 25.41 10.54 -4.32
N ALA A 436 24.61 10.30 -3.28
CA ALA A 436 23.26 10.84 -3.13
C ALA A 436 23.18 12.38 -3.16
N SER A 437 24.23 13.10 -2.73
CA SER A 437 24.25 14.57 -2.75
C SER A 437 24.38 15.14 -4.16
N LYS A 438 24.98 14.38 -5.09
CA LYS A 438 25.13 14.74 -6.51
C LYS A 438 24.00 14.18 -7.38
N SER A 439 23.23 13.22 -6.86
CA SER A 439 22.12 12.61 -7.59
C SER A 439 20.96 13.59 -7.76
N THR A 440 20.55 13.81 -9.02
CA THR A 440 19.39 14.64 -9.37
C THR A 440 18.14 13.81 -9.65
N LEU A 441 18.25 12.47 -9.59
CA LEU A 441 17.15 11.54 -9.79
C LEU A 441 16.11 11.68 -8.67
N ARG A 442 14.86 11.91 -9.08
CA ARG A 442 13.72 12.03 -8.17
C ARG A 442 12.55 11.22 -8.70
N CYS A 443 11.86 10.50 -7.81
CA CYS A 443 10.53 9.97 -8.10
C CYS A 443 9.55 11.15 -8.25
N VAL A 444 8.90 11.22 -9.40
CA VAL A 444 8.02 12.33 -9.82
C VAL A 444 6.55 11.95 -9.86
N GLY A 445 6.20 10.70 -9.60
CA GLY A 445 4.83 10.20 -9.56
C GLY A 445 4.81 8.71 -9.84
N VAL A 446 3.64 8.16 -10.11
CA VAL A 446 3.51 6.75 -10.49
C VAL A 446 2.59 6.60 -11.69
N PHE A 447 2.84 5.60 -12.50
CA PHE A 447 1.94 5.08 -13.51
C PHE A 447 1.24 3.85 -12.94
N LYS A 448 -0.08 3.73 -13.13
CA LYS A 448 -0.86 2.55 -12.78
C LYS A 448 -1.40 1.88 -14.02
N GLY A 449 -1.31 0.56 -14.06
CA GLY A 449 -1.78 -0.22 -15.20
C GLY A 449 -1.72 -1.72 -14.94
N ILE A 450 -1.99 -2.49 -16.00
CA ILE A 450 -1.86 -3.94 -16.03
C ILE A 450 -0.98 -4.28 -17.22
N LEU A 451 0.04 -5.10 -17.03
CA LEU A 451 0.98 -5.52 -18.07
C LEU A 451 1.05 -7.04 -18.13
N ARG A 452 0.74 -7.62 -19.30
CA ARG A 452 0.70 -9.07 -19.49
C ARG A 452 1.41 -9.47 -20.77
N VAL A 453 2.09 -10.60 -20.74
CA VAL A 453 2.57 -11.29 -21.93
C VAL A 453 1.77 -12.57 -22.07
N LEU A 454 1.16 -12.78 -23.24
CA LEU A 454 0.27 -13.90 -23.53
C LEU A 454 0.85 -14.73 -24.68
N GLU A 455 0.69 -16.04 -24.59
CA GLU A 455 1.08 -16.98 -25.66
C GLU A 455 0.01 -17.08 -26.77
N THR A 456 -1.18 -16.55 -26.53
CA THR A 456 -2.31 -16.57 -27.46
C THR A 456 -2.84 -15.16 -27.68
N ASN A 457 -3.44 -14.91 -28.85
CA ASN A 457 -4.03 -13.61 -29.15
C ASN A 457 -5.27 -13.38 -28.28
N PRO A 458 -5.27 -12.37 -27.39
CA PRO A 458 -6.41 -12.11 -26.51
C PRO A 458 -7.64 -11.59 -27.26
N SER A 459 -7.52 -11.23 -28.54
CA SER A 459 -8.66 -10.85 -29.39
C SER A 459 -9.62 -12.01 -29.66
N CYS A 460 -9.18 -13.25 -29.41
CA CYS A 460 -10.01 -14.45 -29.55
C CYS A 460 -10.75 -14.84 -28.26
N GLU A 461 -10.47 -14.19 -27.13
CA GLU A 461 -11.17 -14.42 -25.86
C GLU A 461 -12.47 -13.59 -25.84
N LYS A 462 -13.61 -14.26 -25.63
CA LYS A 462 -14.96 -13.65 -25.67
C LYS A 462 -15.21 -12.63 -24.56
N GLU A 463 -14.48 -12.73 -23.45
CA GLU A 463 -14.56 -11.78 -22.34
C GLU A 463 -13.15 -11.37 -21.90
N PRO A 464 -12.89 -10.07 -21.69
CA PRO A 464 -11.64 -9.63 -21.10
C PRO A 464 -11.52 -10.19 -19.69
N PHE A 465 -10.34 -10.70 -19.36
CA PHE A 465 -9.97 -11.25 -18.05
C PHE A 465 -10.27 -10.35 -16.83
N PHE A 466 -10.51 -9.05 -17.05
CA PHE A 466 -10.84 -8.08 -16.01
C PHE A 466 -12.12 -7.32 -16.39
N PRO A 467 -12.92 -6.86 -15.40
CA PRO A 467 -14.12 -6.10 -15.66
C PRO A 467 -13.78 -4.84 -16.45
N LEU A 468 -14.37 -4.69 -17.64
CA LEU A 468 -14.24 -3.48 -18.48
C LEU A 468 -14.60 -2.19 -17.73
N GLN A 469 -15.34 -2.31 -16.62
CA GLN A 469 -15.63 -1.25 -15.67
C GLN A 469 -14.35 -0.53 -15.18
N ILE A 470 -13.18 -1.18 -15.22
CA ILE A 470 -11.88 -0.56 -14.90
C ILE A 470 -11.49 0.55 -15.89
N LEU A 471 -11.99 0.49 -17.12
CA LEU A 471 -11.82 1.49 -18.17
C LEU A 471 -12.89 2.58 -18.09
N SER A 472 -13.80 2.51 -17.12
CA SER A 472 -14.81 3.53 -16.87
C SER A 472 -14.52 4.25 -15.56
N SER A 473 -14.34 5.57 -15.64
CA SER A 473 -14.28 6.39 -14.44
C SER A 473 -15.68 6.77 -13.97
N ALA A 474 -15.98 6.60 -12.69
CA ALA A 474 -17.23 7.04 -12.09
C ALA A 474 -16.98 7.89 -10.84
N ILE A 475 -17.99 8.65 -10.44
CA ILE A 475 -17.96 9.49 -9.24
C ILE A 475 -18.41 8.65 -8.04
N TYR A 476 -17.58 8.68 -7.00
CA TYR A 476 -17.80 7.96 -5.75
C TYR A 476 -17.77 8.92 -4.57
N THR A 477 -18.58 8.59 -3.58
CA THR A 477 -18.50 9.16 -2.25
C THR A 477 -17.71 8.22 -1.36
N VAL A 478 -16.66 8.75 -0.73
CA VAL A 478 -15.76 8.03 0.15
C VAL A 478 -16.01 8.52 1.57
N ARG A 479 -16.46 7.63 2.44
CA ARG A 479 -16.71 7.90 3.85
C ARG A 479 -15.67 7.21 4.70
N LEU A 480 -14.90 8.00 5.43
CA LEU A 480 -13.89 7.53 6.36
C LEU A 480 -14.38 7.77 7.78
N TYR A 481 -14.50 6.68 8.52
CA TYR A 481 -14.99 6.68 9.89
C TYR A 481 -13.83 6.41 10.83
N ILE A 482 -13.42 7.40 11.61
CA ILE A 482 -12.30 7.28 12.54
C ILE A 482 -12.83 7.26 13.96
N ILE A 483 -12.68 6.12 14.62
CA ILE A 483 -13.21 5.90 15.97
C ILE A 483 -12.24 6.50 16.99
N ARG A 484 -10.98 6.07 16.96
CA ARG A 484 -9.99 6.40 18.01
C ARG A 484 -8.55 6.17 17.56
N GLY A 485 -7.63 6.77 18.30
CA GLY A 485 -6.21 6.46 18.26
C GLY A 485 -5.74 5.74 19.52
N SER A 486 -4.65 4.98 19.41
CA SER A 486 -4.02 4.34 20.56
C SER A 486 -2.50 4.33 20.43
N ASN A 487 -1.82 4.33 21.58
CA ASN A 487 -0.37 4.30 21.69
C ASN A 487 0.32 5.38 20.85
N LEU A 488 -0.29 6.57 20.78
CA LEU A 488 0.31 7.70 20.09
C LEU A 488 1.63 8.07 20.77
N GLN A 489 2.64 8.39 19.98
CA GLN A 489 3.90 8.91 20.49
C GLN A 489 3.80 10.44 20.60
N PRO A 490 4.00 11.02 21.79
CA PRO A 490 4.02 12.47 21.93
C PRO A 490 5.19 13.03 21.12
N VAL A 491 4.95 14.15 20.45
CA VAL A 491 6.01 14.89 19.75
C VAL A 491 6.99 15.47 20.76
N ASN A 492 6.47 16.10 21.82
CA ASN A 492 7.23 16.66 22.92
C ASN A 492 6.52 16.38 24.26
N GLY A 493 7.28 16.07 25.31
CA GLY A 493 6.74 15.84 26.65
C GLY A 493 6.06 14.46 26.82
N ASN A 494 5.12 14.37 27.76
CA ASN A 494 4.47 13.11 28.15
C ASN A 494 3.05 12.95 27.58
N SER A 495 2.59 13.90 26.77
CA SER A 495 1.20 13.95 26.30
C SER A 495 1.10 14.73 24.99
N ALA A 496 0.02 14.51 24.24
CA ALA A 496 -0.30 15.25 23.02
C ALA A 496 -1.73 15.80 23.07
N ASP A 497 -2.02 16.77 22.21
CA ASP A 497 -3.35 17.31 21.94
C ASP A 497 -3.79 16.91 20.51
N PRO A 498 -4.07 15.61 20.26
CA PRO A 498 -4.17 15.09 18.89
C PRO A 498 -5.47 15.51 18.18
N TYR A 499 -5.35 15.79 16.89
CA TYR A 499 -6.47 15.97 15.96
C TYR A 499 -6.19 15.35 14.59
N LEU A 500 -7.23 15.14 13.80
CA LEU A 500 -7.15 14.47 12.50
C LEU A 500 -7.08 15.48 11.37
N ARG A 501 -6.28 15.15 10.36
CA ARG A 501 -6.27 15.85 9.07
C ARG A 501 -6.26 14.81 7.95
N VAL A 502 -7.32 14.78 7.17
CA VAL A 502 -7.54 13.82 6.10
C VAL A 502 -7.49 14.55 4.76
N LYS A 503 -6.78 13.96 3.79
CA LYS A 503 -6.58 14.54 2.46
C LYS A 503 -6.85 13.51 1.39
N LEU A 504 -7.65 13.90 0.40
CA LEU A 504 -7.88 13.13 -0.82
C LEU A 504 -7.74 14.05 -2.04
N GLY A 505 -6.71 13.82 -2.86
CA GLY A 505 -6.43 14.70 -4.00
C GLY A 505 -6.12 16.14 -3.57
N THR A 506 -6.97 17.09 -4.01
CA THR A 506 -6.90 18.50 -3.61
C THR A 506 -7.73 18.82 -2.36
N ASP A 507 -8.64 17.92 -2.00
CA ASP A 507 -9.59 18.14 -0.91
C ASP A 507 -8.95 17.79 0.44
N ILE A 508 -9.16 18.65 1.43
CA ILE A 508 -8.54 18.54 2.76
C ILE A 508 -9.59 18.89 3.81
N GLN A 509 -9.83 17.97 4.73
CA GLN A 509 -10.68 18.16 5.88
C GLN A 509 -9.87 17.90 7.15
N ASP A 510 -10.13 18.67 8.22
CA ASP A 510 -9.48 18.48 9.51
C ASP A 510 -10.44 18.71 10.67
N SER A 511 -10.13 18.07 11.80
CA SER A 511 -10.91 18.15 13.05
C SER A 511 -10.20 19.00 14.09
N ARG A 512 -9.50 20.07 13.66
CA ARG A 512 -8.70 20.93 14.57
C ARG A 512 -9.54 21.57 15.68
N SER A 513 -10.79 21.95 15.36
CA SER A 513 -11.72 22.55 16.32
C SER A 513 -12.16 21.59 17.43
N SER A 514 -12.17 20.29 17.14
CA SER A 514 -12.55 19.19 18.05
C SER A 514 -11.34 18.35 18.49
N HIS A 515 -10.16 18.97 18.63
CA HIS A 515 -8.97 18.26 19.10
C HIS A 515 -9.18 17.64 20.50
N CYS A 516 -8.60 16.46 20.70
CA CYS A 516 -8.54 15.87 22.04
C CYS A 516 -7.46 16.57 22.84
N THR A 517 -7.65 16.71 24.15
CA THR A 517 -6.67 17.36 25.03
C THR A 517 -5.96 16.34 25.91
N ARG A 518 -4.64 16.51 26.02
CA ARG A 518 -3.74 15.79 26.90
C ARG A 518 -3.92 14.27 26.92
N THR A 519 -3.85 13.63 25.76
CA THR A 519 -4.05 12.18 25.62
C THR A 519 -3.19 11.55 24.53
N LEU A 520 -2.74 10.32 24.78
CA LEU A 520 -2.10 9.44 23.79
C LEU A 520 -3.04 8.34 23.29
N LYS A 521 -4.28 8.35 23.77
CA LYS A 521 -5.36 7.42 23.41
C LYS A 521 -6.63 8.22 23.08
N PRO A 522 -6.60 9.09 22.06
CA PRO A 522 -7.73 9.94 21.74
C PRO A 522 -8.93 9.14 21.23
N GLU A 523 -10.11 9.55 21.62
CA GLU A 523 -11.36 9.09 21.04
C GLU A 523 -11.91 10.19 20.12
N PHE A 524 -11.91 9.92 18.81
CA PHE A 524 -12.26 10.93 17.81
C PHE A 524 -13.75 10.90 17.47
N TYR A 525 -14.29 9.72 17.15
CA TYR A 525 -15.66 9.55 16.66
C TYR A 525 -16.01 10.52 15.52
N GLU A 526 -15.08 10.69 14.57
CA GLU A 526 -15.20 11.65 13.46
C GLU A 526 -15.51 10.92 12.15
N THR A 527 -16.37 11.51 11.33
CA THR A 527 -16.69 11.03 9.98
C THR A 527 -16.26 12.06 8.95
N PHE A 528 -15.45 11.64 7.97
CA PHE A 528 -15.04 12.47 6.85
C PHE A 528 -15.67 11.93 5.57
N GLU A 529 -16.28 12.81 4.78
CA GLU A 529 -16.90 12.46 3.50
C GLU A 529 -16.21 13.22 2.37
N PHE A 530 -15.75 12.50 1.36
CA PHE A 530 -15.11 13.05 0.17
C PHE A 530 -15.83 12.60 -1.09
N ARG A 531 -15.94 13.50 -2.06
CA ARG A 531 -16.39 13.18 -3.41
C ARG A 531 -15.18 13.07 -4.33
N THR A 532 -14.98 11.94 -4.99
CA THR A 532 -13.83 11.71 -5.87
C THR A 532 -14.22 10.90 -7.10
N VAL A 533 -13.34 10.90 -8.10
CA VAL A 533 -13.45 10.04 -9.28
C VAL A 533 -12.51 8.84 -9.10
N ILE A 534 -13.03 7.63 -9.35
CA ILE A 534 -12.25 6.38 -9.34
C ILE A 534 -12.42 5.73 -10.72
N PRO A 535 -11.32 5.39 -11.44
CA PRO A 535 -9.92 5.71 -11.14
C PRO A 535 -9.64 7.22 -11.12
N GLY A 536 -8.62 7.69 -10.39
CA GLY A 536 -8.34 9.13 -10.24
C GLY A 536 -7.43 9.42 -9.04
N PRO A 537 -7.72 10.43 -8.19
CA PRO A 537 -7.00 10.63 -6.94
C PRO A 537 -7.30 9.47 -5.99
N SER A 538 -6.42 8.47 -5.97
CA SER A 538 -6.64 7.22 -5.25
C SER A 538 -6.04 7.17 -3.86
N LEU A 539 -5.04 8.00 -3.56
CA LEU A 539 -4.37 7.93 -2.27
C LEU A 539 -5.06 8.82 -1.22
N LEU A 540 -5.83 8.20 -0.32
CA LEU A 540 -6.42 8.82 0.85
C LEU A 540 -5.38 8.87 1.98
N LYS A 541 -4.99 10.07 2.39
CA LYS A 541 -3.95 10.30 3.40
C LYS A 541 -4.57 10.76 4.71
N VAL A 542 -4.36 10.00 5.77
CA VAL A 542 -4.84 10.29 7.13
C VAL A 542 -3.65 10.68 8.00
N GLN A 543 -3.67 11.88 8.58
CA GLN A 543 -2.63 12.38 9.46
C GLN A 543 -3.20 12.65 10.86
N VAL A 544 -2.45 12.26 11.89
CA VAL A 544 -2.68 12.71 13.27
C VAL A 544 -1.66 13.80 13.58
N ARG A 545 -2.14 14.94 14.06
CA ARG A 545 -1.32 16.11 14.37
C ARG A 545 -1.49 16.54 15.81
N ASP A 546 -0.43 17.09 16.37
CA ASP A 546 -0.43 17.63 17.74
C ASP A 546 -0.84 19.11 17.69
N TRP A 547 -2.00 19.43 18.23
CA TRP A 547 -2.48 20.79 18.29
C TRP A 547 -1.59 21.62 19.20
N ASN A 548 -1.19 22.81 18.73
CA ASN A 548 -0.42 23.72 19.57
C ASN A 548 -0.94 25.13 19.45
N ARG A 549 -1.36 25.69 20.59
CA ARG A 549 -1.91 27.05 20.67
C ARG A 549 -0.97 28.12 20.11
N PHE A 550 0.34 27.92 20.22
CA PHE A 550 1.34 28.97 19.98
C PHE A 550 2.01 28.89 18.60
N TYR A 551 1.84 27.79 17.85
CA TYR A 551 2.48 27.61 16.55
C TYR A 551 1.44 27.44 15.43
N PRO A 552 1.57 28.17 14.31
CA PRO A 552 0.61 28.07 13.19
C PRO A 552 0.72 26.76 12.41
N VAL A 553 1.86 26.08 12.49
CA VAL A 553 2.11 24.79 11.85
C VAL A 553 2.19 23.72 12.94
N HIS A 554 1.12 22.94 13.05
CA HIS A 554 1.04 21.83 13.99
C HIS A 554 1.86 20.63 13.50
N GLU A 555 2.62 20.03 14.40
CA GLU A 555 3.50 18.91 14.09
C GLU A 555 2.71 17.63 13.81
N ILE A 556 3.24 16.79 12.91
CA ILE A 556 2.66 15.49 12.59
C ILE A 556 3.19 14.47 13.60
N ILE A 557 2.27 13.86 14.35
CA ILE A 557 2.54 12.71 15.20
C ILE A 557 2.81 11.50 14.30
N GLY A 558 1.91 11.23 13.36
CA GLY A 558 2.10 10.20 12.34
C GLY A 558 1.01 10.23 11.27
N GLN A 559 1.22 9.44 10.22
CA GLN A 559 0.31 9.33 9.08
C GLN A 559 0.18 7.90 8.57
N THR A 560 -0.95 7.61 7.93
CA THR A 560 -1.20 6.39 7.15
C THR A 560 -1.86 6.75 5.83
N GLU A 561 -1.71 5.89 4.83
CA GLU A 561 -2.28 6.08 3.50
C GLU A 561 -3.10 4.84 3.12
N ILE A 562 -4.22 5.06 2.41
CA ILE A 562 -5.12 4.03 1.89
C ILE A 562 -5.28 4.27 0.40
N ASP A 563 -5.04 3.25 -0.43
CA ASP A 563 -5.25 3.35 -1.87
C ASP A 563 -6.68 2.91 -2.23
N LEU A 564 -7.50 3.88 -2.61
CA LEU A 564 -8.92 3.69 -2.92
C LEU A 564 -9.14 2.89 -4.20
N GLU A 565 -8.22 2.96 -5.17
CA GLU A 565 -8.32 2.13 -6.39
C GLU A 565 -8.03 0.69 -6.03
N ASP A 566 -6.95 0.44 -5.30
CA ASP A 566 -6.60 -0.92 -4.85
C ASP A 566 -7.73 -1.50 -4.00
N ARG A 567 -8.36 -0.68 -3.14
CA ARG A 567 -9.49 -1.08 -2.31
C ARG A 567 -10.77 -1.33 -3.11
N TRP A 568 -11.16 -0.41 -3.99
CA TRP A 568 -12.43 -0.48 -4.73
C TRP A 568 -12.46 -1.61 -5.74
N PHE A 569 -11.35 -1.84 -6.44
CA PHE A 569 -11.26 -2.88 -7.48
C PHE A 569 -10.83 -4.24 -6.93
N HIS A 570 -10.59 -4.36 -5.62
CA HIS A 570 -10.34 -5.65 -4.99
C HIS A 570 -11.64 -6.45 -4.85
N TYR A 571 -11.66 -7.64 -5.45
CA TYR A 571 -12.84 -8.52 -5.45
C TYR A 571 -13.35 -8.90 -4.07
N GLY A 572 -12.45 -9.29 -3.16
CA GLY A 572 -12.83 -9.60 -1.78
C GLY A 572 -13.48 -8.41 -1.07
N TRP A 573 -13.06 -7.18 -1.38
CA TRP A 573 -13.64 -5.98 -0.76
C TRP A 573 -15.02 -5.65 -1.32
N GLN A 574 -15.22 -5.86 -2.63
CA GLN A 574 -16.53 -5.75 -3.27
C GLN A 574 -17.52 -6.80 -2.74
N LYS A 575 -17.03 -8.01 -2.43
CA LYS A 575 -17.82 -9.10 -1.85
C LYS A 575 -18.22 -8.90 -0.39
N LEU A 576 -17.43 -8.15 0.39
CA LEU A 576 -17.84 -7.83 1.75
C LEU A 576 -19.21 -7.16 1.69
N ASP A 577 -20.15 -7.64 2.51
CA ASP A 577 -21.49 -7.07 2.66
C ASP A 577 -21.46 -5.54 2.90
N ARG A 578 -22.64 -4.95 3.00
CA ARG A 578 -22.84 -3.52 3.31
C ARG A 578 -22.00 -3.03 4.49
N LEU A 579 -21.67 -3.89 5.46
CA LEU A 579 -20.85 -3.56 6.62
C LEU A 579 -19.37 -3.82 6.36
N LYS A 580 -18.63 -2.75 6.07
CA LYS A 580 -17.16 -2.80 5.96
C LYS A 580 -16.50 -2.93 7.34
N PRO A 581 -15.46 -3.77 7.48
CA PRO A 581 -14.85 -4.08 8.77
C PRO A 581 -14.09 -2.89 9.35
N ILE A 582 -13.98 -2.87 10.69
CA ILE A 582 -13.05 -2.00 11.40
C ILE A 582 -11.64 -2.56 11.22
N GLU A 583 -10.70 -1.72 10.80
CA GLU A 583 -9.28 -2.04 10.66
C GLU A 583 -8.41 -1.17 11.57
N ILE A 584 -7.28 -1.75 12.02
CA ILE A 584 -6.29 -1.08 12.85
C ILE A 584 -5.11 -0.69 11.95
N ARG A 585 -4.89 0.61 11.75
CA ARG A 585 -3.81 1.13 10.90
C ARG A 585 -2.69 1.73 11.73
N SER A 586 -1.45 1.37 11.42
CA SER A 586 -0.24 1.90 12.06
C SER A 586 0.13 3.26 11.47
N LEU A 587 0.49 4.19 12.35
CA LEU A 587 0.92 5.53 11.99
C LEU A 587 2.43 5.60 11.85
N HIS A 588 2.91 6.24 10.79
CA HIS A 588 4.34 6.38 10.49
C HIS A 588 4.71 7.84 10.27
N LYS A 589 6.00 8.18 10.43
CA LYS A 589 6.55 9.50 10.10
C LYS A 589 7.58 9.33 9.00
N ASP A 590 7.61 10.23 8.02
CA ASP A 590 8.53 10.09 6.88
C ASP A 590 10.01 10.11 7.31
N THR A 591 10.31 10.64 8.50
CA THR A 591 11.64 10.73 9.09
C THR A 591 12.02 9.57 9.99
N SER A 592 11.10 8.64 10.29
CA SER A 592 11.34 7.55 11.26
C SER A 592 10.67 6.25 10.83
N PRO A 593 11.40 5.11 10.86
CA PRO A 593 10.80 3.80 10.60
C PRO A 593 9.95 3.29 11.78
N ILE A 594 9.94 3.99 12.91
CA ILE A 594 9.23 3.57 14.13
C ILE A 594 7.75 3.93 14.02
N ILE A 595 6.89 2.98 14.39
CA ILE A 595 5.43 3.17 14.51
C ILE A 595 5.14 4.23 15.59
N GLN A 596 4.38 5.27 15.21
CA GLN A 596 4.05 6.42 16.05
C GLN A 596 2.67 6.30 16.74
N GLY A 597 2.08 5.10 16.68
CA GLY A 597 0.76 4.77 17.23
C GLY A 597 -0.14 4.11 16.19
N GLN A 598 -1.42 3.97 16.52
CA GLN A 598 -2.39 3.26 15.69
C GLN A 598 -3.74 3.98 15.65
N LEU A 599 -4.49 3.82 14.56
CA LEU A 599 -5.86 4.30 14.40
C LEU A 599 -6.82 3.13 14.18
N HIS A 600 -7.99 3.20 14.81
CA HIS A 600 -9.12 2.32 14.55
C HIS A 600 -10.10 3.05 13.65
N LEU A 601 -10.32 2.52 12.45
CA LEU A 601 -11.16 3.17 11.44
C LEU A 601 -11.80 2.14 10.52
N TRP A 602 -12.78 2.57 9.74
CA TRP A 602 -13.19 1.85 8.54
C TRP A 602 -13.48 2.82 7.40
N LEU A 603 -13.54 2.26 6.21
CA LEU A 603 -13.74 3.00 4.98
C LEU A 603 -14.96 2.44 4.24
N GLU A 604 -15.79 3.32 3.70
CA GLU A 604 -16.83 2.97 2.75
C GLU A 604 -16.62 3.77 1.46
N ILE A 605 -16.72 3.08 0.32
CA ILE A 605 -16.67 3.69 -1.01
C ILE A 605 -18.02 3.35 -1.64
N ARG A 606 -18.78 4.36 -2.06
CA ARG A 606 -20.13 4.19 -2.60
C ARG A 606 -20.30 4.97 -3.90
N PRO A 607 -20.98 4.41 -4.90
CA PRO A 607 -21.43 5.20 -6.05
C PRO A 607 -22.23 6.42 -5.58
N GLU A 608 -22.05 7.56 -6.25
CA GLU A 608 -22.67 8.83 -5.83
C GLU A 608 -24.19 8.72 -5.62
N ALA A 609 -24.91 8.00 -6.49
CA ALA A 609 -26.36 7.81 -6.39
C ALA A 609 -26.80 6.97 -5.17
N GLU A 610 -25.94 6.07 -4.67
CA GLU A 610 -26.23 5.31 -3.45
C GLU A 610 -25.93 6.13 -2.20
N ALA A 611 -24.84 6.89 -2.21
CA ALA A 611 -24.44 7.73 -1.08
C ALA A 611 -25.50 8.80 -0.73
N HIS A 612 -26.22 9.32 -1.72
CA HIS A 612 -27.33 10.26 -1.48
C HIS A 612 -28.56 9.62 -0.82
N ARG A 613 -28.75 8.31 -1.00
CA ARG A 613 -29.89 7.57 -0.41
C ARG A 613 -29.60 7.09 1.01
N GLU A 614 -28.34 6.83 1.31
CA GLU A 614 -27.91 6.30 2.60
C GLU A 614 -27.07 7.36 3.31
N PRO A 615 -27.54 8.00 4.40
CA PRO A 615 -26.74 8.96 5.13
C PRO A 615 -25.50 8.30 5.76
N PRO A 616 -24.43 9.07 6.06
CA PRO A 616 -23.30 8.55 6.81
C PRO A 616 -23.74 8.01 8.18
N VAL A 617 -23.11 6.92 8.62
CA VAL A 617 -23.26 6.43 10.00
C VAL A 617 -22.81 7.53 10.97
N GLU A 618 -23.67 7.87 11.93
CA GLU A 618 -23.30 8.81 12.99
C GLU A 618 -22.42 8.10 14.02
N LEU A 619 -21.19 8.60 14.20
CA LEU A 619 -20.31 8.08 15.24
C LEU A 619 -20.56 8.83 16.54
N HIS A 620 -20.73 8.07 17.61
CA HIS A 620 -20.81 8.63 18.95
C HIS A 620 -20.08 7.72 19.93
N GLY A 621 -19.47 8.33 20.95
CA GLY A 621 -18.95 7.59 22.08
C GLY A 621 -20.05 6.88 22.88
N PRO A 622 -19.67 5.97 23.79
CA PRO A 622 -20.61 5.36 24.73
C PRO A 622 -21.31 6.44 25.56
N LYS A 623 -22.63 6.31 25.75
CA LYS A 623 -23.41 7.27 26.53
C LYS A 623 -22.92 7.27 27.99
N LYS A 624 -22.47 8.44 28.47
CA LYS A 624 -22.09 8.63 29.87
C LYS A 624 -23.30 8.45 30.78
N GLN A 625 -23.15 7.60 31.79
CA GLN A 625 -24.15 7.33 32.80
C GLN A 625 -23.64 7.81 34.16
N LYS A 626 -24.54 8.36 34.97
CA LYS A 626 -24.20 8.82 36.33
C LYS A 626 -24.22 7.65 37.31
N PHE A 627 -23.11 7.50 38.03
CA PHE A 627 -22.88 6.54 39.10
C PHE A 627 -22.45 7.26 40.39
N GLU A 628 -22.53 6.58 41.53
CA GLU A 628 -22.05 7.06 42.83
C GLU A 628 -21.02 6.07 43.37
N LEU A 629 -19.75 6.49 43.45
CA LEU A 629 -18.71 5.73 44.14
C LEU A 629 -18.90 5.90 45.65
N ARG A 630 -19.10 4.78 46.35
CA ARG A 630 -19.21 4.75 47.81
C ARG A 630 -17.96 4.13 48.42
N ILE A 631 -17.26 4.92 49.24
CA ILE A 631 -16.07 4.46 49.96
C ILE A 631 -16.43 4.39 51.43
N VAL A 632 -16.11 3.27 52.07
CA VAL A 632 -16.28 3.10 53.52
C VAL A 632 -14.91 2.98 54.16
N CYS A 633 -14.49 4.01 54.90
CA CYS A 633 -13.26 4.01 55.66
C CYS A 633 -13.53 3.53 57.08
N TRP A 634 -13.15 2.29 57.38
CA TRP A 634 -13.41 1.68 58.69
C TRP A 634 -12.40 2.16 59.73
N LYS A 635 -11.13 1.82 59.53
CA LYS A 635 -10.05 2.01 60.50
C LYS A 635 -8.67 1.92 59.86
N SER A 636 -7.65 2.44 60.54
CA SER A 636 -6.23 2.19 60.29
C SER A 636 -5.64 1.21 61.31
N ARG A 637 -4.45 0.70 61.03
CA ARG A 637 -3.65 -0.12 61.95
C ARG A 637 -2.16 0.11 61.63
N ASP A 638 -1.31 -0.03 62.65
CA ASP A 638 0.15 -0.06 62.51
C ASP A 638 0.75 1.22 61.89
N VAL A 639 0.07 2.35 62.07
CA VAL A 639 0.57 3.68 61.66
C VAL A 639 1.81 4.05 62.51
N PRO A 640 2.94 4.49 61.90
CA PRO A 640 4.26 4.53 62.54
C PRO A 640 4.48 5.70 63.51
N PHE A 641 3.57 5.92 64.47
CA PHE A 641 3.66 6.96 65.49
C PHE A 641 2.99 6.52 66.82
N ASP A 642 3.56 6.94 67.97
CA ASP A 642 3.09 6.54 69.31
C ASP A 642 1.73 7.17 69.68
N MET A 643 1.53 8.44 69.31
CA MET A 643 0.26 9.16 69.50
C MET A 643 0.09 10.22 68.41
N GLY A 644 -1.06 10.25 67.74
CA GLY A 644 -1.36 11.27 66.71
C GLY A 644 -2.86 11.50 66.48
N ASP A 645 -3.19 12.49 65.67
CA ASP A 645 -4.53 13.00 65.39
C ASP A 645 -4.90 12.72 63.92
N TYR A 646 -5.42 11.53 63.62
CA TYR A 646 -5.46 11.05 62.24
C TYR A 646 -6.76 11.38 61.49
N PHE A 647 -6.63 11.80 60.23
CA PHE A 647 -7.71 11.84 59.25
C PHE A 647 -7.23 11.36 57.88
N ALA A 648 -8.15 10.86 57.06
CA ALA A 648 -7.86 10.36 55.72
C ALA A 648 -8.55 11.19 54.64
N GLU A 649 -7.84 11.47 53.55
CA GLU A 649 -8.35 12.11 52.34
C GLU A 649 -8.46 11.12 51.18
N PHE A 650 -9.54 11.24 50.41
CA PHE A 650 -9.84 10.40 49.26
C PHE A 650 -10.25 11.27 48.05
N TRP A 651 -9.72 10.98 46.87
CA TRP A 651 -10.18 11.58 45.62
C TRP A 651 -9.88 10.68 44.42
N ILE A 652 -10.62 10.87 43.34
CA ILE A 652 -10.45 10.15 42.09
C ILE A 652 -10.38 11.12 40.91
N GLY A 653 -9.39 10.96 40.02
CA GLY A 653 -9.15 11.89 38.91
C GLY A 653 -9.14 13.36 39.37
N ASP A 654 -9.96 14.19 38.73
CA ASP A 654 -10.11 15.63 39.03
C ASP A 654 -11.21 15.93 40.06
N SER A 655 -11.73 14.91 40.76
CA SER A 655 -12.77 15.12 41.78
C SER A 655 -12.24 15.91 42.98
N ARG A 656 -13.16 16.61 43.67
CA ARG A 656 -12.83 17.28 44.92
C ARG A 656 -12.42 16.28 46.00
N LYS A 657 -11.31 16.55 46.69
CA LYS A 657 -10.89 15.79 47.86
C LYS A 657 -11.98 15.72 48.94
N GLN A 658 -12.28 14.52 49.38
CA GLN A 658 -13.19 14.22 50.48
C GLN A 658 -12.39 13.72 51.67
N LYS A 659 -12.68 14.22 52.88
CA LYS A 659 -11.95 13.84 54.09
C LYS A 659 -12.85 13.17 55.12
N THR A 660 -12.26 12.31 55.95
CA THR A 660 -12.90 11.79 57.16
C THR A 660 -12.92 12.87 58.26
N ASP A 661 -13.58 12.56 59.36
CA ASP A 661 -13.34 13.22 60.64
C ASP A 661 -11.95 12.87 61.21
N VAL A 662 -11.56 13.58 62.25
CA VAL A 662 -10.26 13.45 62.92
C VAL A 662 -10.43 12.53 64.12
N HIS A 663 -9.63 11.47 64.19
CA HIS A 663 -9.55 10.63 65.36
C HIS A 663 -8.44 11.16 66.28
N TRP A 664 -8.84 11.92 67.31
CA TRP A 664 -7.92 12.56 68.24
C TRP A 664 -7.22 11.58 69.17
N ARG A 665 -5.93 11.82 69.42
CA ARG A 665 -5.05 11.12 70.38
C ARG A 665 -5.07 9.61 70.20
N CYS A 666 -5.05 9.19 68.94
CA CYS A 666 -4.95 7.80 68.57
C CYS A 666 -3.64 7.22 69.10
N ARG A 667 -3.70 6.13 69.87
CA ARG A 667 -2.53 5.43 70.42
C ARG A 667 -2.27 4.14 69.64
N ASN A 668 -1.01 3.75 69.51
CA ASN A 668 -0.58 2.53 68.83
C ASN A 668 -0.99 2.48 67.34
N GLY A 669 -1.15 3.64 66.68
CA GLY A 669 -1.43 3.72 65.25
C GLY A 669 -2.79 3.15 64.79
N GLN A 670 -3.80 3.08 65.65
CA GLN A 670 -5.13 2.51 65.36
C GLN A 670 -6.26 3.55 65.41
N ALA A 671 -6.53 4.23 64.30
CA ALA A 671 -7.69 5.13 64.21
C ALA A 671 -8.92 4.38 63.70
N SER A 672 -10.09 4.78 64.16
CA SER A 672 -11.39 4.25 63.70
C SER A 672 -12.30 5.40 63.34
N TRP A 673 -12.83 5.39 62.12
CA TRP A 673 -13.71 6.45 61.60
C TRP A 673 -15.11 5.94 61.25
N ASN A 674 -15.25 4.70 60.78
CA ASN A 674 -16.52 4.15 60.25
C ASN A 674 -17.22 5.12 59.27
N TRP A 675 -16.43 5.81 58.45
CA TRP A 675 -16.86 6.95 57.67
C TRP A 675 -17.29 6.52 56.27
N ARG A 676 -18.33 7.16 55.72
CA ARG A 676 -18.83 6.88 54.37
C ARG A 676 -18.69 8.11 53.49
N ILE A 677 -18.00 7.95 52.38
CA ILE A 677 -17.78 8.99 51.37
C ILE A 677 -18.57 8.62 50.13
N LYS A 678 -19.22 9.62 49.52
CA LYS A 678 -19.93 9.49 48.26
C LYS A 678 -19.32 10.43 47.24
N ILE A 679 -18.85 9.88 46.12
CA ILE A 679 -18.29 10.65 45.02
C ILE A 679 -19.16 10.40 43.78
N PRO A 680 -19.86 11.42 43.25
CA PRO A 680 -20.55 11.27 41.97
C PRO A 680 -19.52 11.11 40.86
N ILE A 681 -19.72 10.12 39.99
CA ILE A 681 -18.84 9.83 38.86
C ILE A 681 -19.68 9.55 37.60
N GLU A 682 -19.12 9.84 36.44
CA GLU A 682 -19.74 9.51 35.15
C GLU A 682 -18.93 8.41 34.46
N LEU A 683 -19.61 7.36 34.04
CA LEU A 683 -19.00 6.19 33.40
C LEU A 683 -19.55 6.01 31.97
N PRO A 684 -18.75 5.53 31.01
CA PRO A 684 -17.34 5.12 31.18
C PRO A 684 -16.41 6.33 31.37
N LEU A 685 -15.28 6.08 32.04
CA LEU A 685 -14.23 7.09 32.25
C LEU A 685 -13.46 7.34 30.94
N ASP A 686 -13.07 8.59 30.71
CA ASP A 686 -12.32 9.03 29.52
C ASP A 686 -10.94 8.35 29.40
N SER A 687 -10.34 7.94 30.52
CA SER A 687 -9.07 7.23 30.53
C SER A 687 -8.95 6.29 31.73
N PRO A 688 -8.15 5.21 31.62
CA PRO A 688 -7.86 4.31 32.74
C PRO A 688 -7.25 5.03 33.94
N GLU A 689 -6.44 6.05 33.70
CA GLU A 689 -5.72 6.80 34.73
C GLU A 689 -6.67 7.57 35.65
N LYS A 690 -7.78 8.08 35.10
CA LYS A 690 -8.85 8.71 35.89
C LYS A 690 -9.57 7.72 36.82
N GLY A 691 -9.38 6.42 36.63
CA GLY A 691 -9.94 5.37 37.48
C GLY A 691 -9.13 5.08 38.75
N ARG A 692 -8.03 5.80 39.00
CA ARG A 692 -7.20 5.63 40.19
C ARG A 692 -7.73 6.44 41.37
N LEU A 693 -8.18 5.74 42.41
CA LEU A 693 -8.52 6.33 43.69
C LEU A 693 -7.24 6.62 44.47
N MET A 694 -7.03 7.88 44.81
CA MET A 694 -5.94 8.33 45.66
C MET A 694 -6.41 8.40 47.11
N LEU A 695 -5.56 7.93 48.02
CA LEU A 695 -5.75 7.96 49.46
C LEU A 695 -4.53 8.57 50.13
N GLN A 696 -4.74 9.54 51.02
CA GLN A 696 -3.69 10.09 51.88
C GLN A 696 -4.12 10.03 53.34
N LEU A 697 -3.24 9.54 54.21
CA LEU A 697 -3.40 9.61 55.65
C LEU A 697 -2.58 10.78 56.20
N TRP A 698 -3.20 11.56 57.06
CA TRP A 698 -2.64 12.79 57.59
C TRP A 698 -2.64 12.78 59.12
N ASP A 699 -1.62 13.40 59.72
CA ASP A 699 -1.63 13.83 61.10
C ASP A 699 -2.08 15.29 61.18
N GLN A 700 -3.12 15.57 61.96
CA GLN A 700 -3.63 16.91 62.15
C GLN A 700 -2.95 17.59 63.33
N ASP A 701 -2.11 18.58 63.02
CA ASP A 701 -1.49 19.42 64.03
C ASP A 701 -2.34 20.66 64.31
N VAL A 702 -2.49 21.01 65.59
CA VAL A 702 -3.25 22.20 66.01
C VAL A 702 -2.41 23.49 65.87
N ILE A 703 -1.08 23.39 65.99
CA ILE A 703 -0.15 24.54 66.02
C ILE A 703 0.82 24.52 64.83
N LYS A 704 1.10 23.35 64.25
CA LYS A 704 1.98 23.16 63.09
C LYS A 704 1.16 22.87 61.82
N TRP A 705 1.85 22.73 60.71
CA TRP A 705 1.27 22.29 59.44
C TRP A 705 0.96 20.79 59.52
N ASN A 706 -0.21 20.37 59.05
CA ASN A 706 -0.56 18.94 58.95
C ASN A 706 0.49 18.18 58.15
N GLU A 707 0.87 17.02 58.64
CA GLU A 707 1.90 16.17 58.02
C GLU A 707 1.26 14.97 57.32
N VAL A 708 1.73 14.65 56.11
CA VAL A 708 1.31 13.43 55.40
C VAL A 708 2.06 12.26 56.02
N ILE A 709 1.31 11.32 56.59
CA ILE A 709 1.88 10.09 57.16
C ILE A 709 2.18 9.08 56.06
N GLY A 710 1.30 9.00 55.07
CA GLY A 710 1.47 8.11 53.93
C GLY A 710 0.41 8.32 52.86
N ASP A 711 0.73 7.90 51.65
CA ASP A 711 -0.15 7.93 50.51
C ASP A 711 -0.19 6.57 49.80
N THR A 712 -1.31 6.30 49.13
CA THR A 712 -1.46 5.11 48.30
C THR A 712 -2.47 5.36 47.19
N GLN A 713 -2.44 4.51 46.17
CA GLN A 713 -3.36 4.54 45.04
C GLN A 713 -4.00 3.18 44.80
N VAL A 714 -5.27 3.18 44.46
CA VAL A 714 -6.03 1.99 44.08
C VAL A 714 -6.55 2.16 42.67
N ASP A 715 -6.25 1.20 41.78
CA ASP A 715 -6.86 1.16 40.47
C ASP A 715 -8.29 0.58 40.55
N LEU A 716 -9.29 1.44 40.37
CA LEU A 716 -10.70 1.06 40.31
C LEU A 716 -11.24 0.94 38.89
N TYR A 717 -10.42 1.18 37.86
CA TYR A 717 -10.88 1.29 36.48
C TYR A 717 -11.61 0.02 36.00
N ARG A 718 -11.08 -1.17 36.34
CA ARG A 718 -11.73 -2.46 36.12
C ARG A 718 -13.17 -2.50 36.64
N TRP A 719 -13.38 -2.02 37.86
CA TRP A 719 -14.67 -2.08 38.52
C TRP A 719 -15.66 -1.10 37.88
N PHE A 720 -15.17 0.05 37.43
CA PHE A 720 -15.96 1.00 36.67
C PHE A 720 -16.36 0.48 35.28
N LEU A 721 -15.45 -0.21 34.57
CA LEU A 721 -15.80 -0.86 33.31
C LEU A 721 -16.90 -1.90 33.50
N LYS A 722 -16.76 -2.73 34.54
CA LYS A 722 -17.79 -3.71 34.88
C LYS A 722 -19.13 -3.04 35.21
N ALA A 723 -19.11 -1.99 36.02
CA ALA A 723 -20.32 -1.23 36.38
C ALA A 723 -20.99 -0.58 35.16
N ALA A 724 -20.19 -0.02 34.24
CA ALA A 724 -20.69 0.62 33.02
C ALA A 724 -21.38 -0.40 32.09
N ASN A 725 -20.83 -1.61 32.00
CA ASN A 725 -21.34 -2.67 31.11
C ASN A 725 -22.56 -3.41 31.68
N GLU A 726 -22.60 -3.69 32.98
CA GLU A 726 -23.72 -4.41 33.63
C GLU A 726 -24.96 -3.52 33.82
N GLY A 727 -24.81 -2.20 33.64
CA GLY A 727 -25.88 -1.21 33.76
C GLY A 727 -26.44 -1.11 35.18
N ARG A 728 -27.44 -0.25 35.39
CA ARG A 728 -28.08 -0.03 36.70
C ARG A 728 -28.81 -1.25 37.28
N GLN A 729 -28.99 -2.33 36.51
CA GLN A 729 -29.95 -3.38 36.86
C GLN A 729 -29.40 -4.53 37.72
N LYS A 730 -28.08 -4.70 37.89
CA LYS A 730 -27.56 -5.82 38.72
C LYS A 730 -26.33 -5.45 39.55
N ARG A 731 -26.59 -5.38 40.87
CA ARG A 731 -25.67 -5.54 42.02
C ARG A 731 -24.71 -4.39 42.31
N ASP A 732 -24.73 -3.97 43.58
CA ASP A 732 -23.62 -3.24 44.19
C ASP A 732 -22.32 -4.04 43.98
N ILE A 733 -21.34 -3.43 43.33
CA ILE A 733 -20.02 -4.03 43.11
C ILE A 733 -19.16 -3.67 44.31
N TRP A 734 -18.80 -4.68 45.11
CA TRP A 734 -18.01 -4.50 46.33
C TRP A 734 -16.55 -4.91 46.07
N ALA A 735 -15.63 -4.03 46.45
CA ALA A 735 -14.21 -4.34 46.54
C ALA A 735 -13.73 -4.01 47.96
N GLN A 736 -13.10 -4.98 48.63
CA GLN A 736 -12.46 -4.77 49.92
C GLN A 736 -10.95 -4.77 49.71
N HIS A 737 -10.29 -3.68 50.12
CA HIS A 737 -8.84 -3.57 50.11
C HIS A 737 -8.32 -3.33 51.52
N ARG A 738 -7.22 -4.02 51.83
CA ARG A 738 -6.40 -3.80 53.01
C ARG A 738 -5.12 -3.15 52.53
N PHE A 739 -4.81 -1.99 53.09
CA PHE A 739 -3.57 -1.29 52.88
C PHE A 739 -2.61 -1.72 53.99
N GLU A 740 -1.43 -2.17 53.61
CA GLU A 740 -0.32 -2.50 54.51
C GLU A 740 0.70 -1.39 54.51
#